data_AF-A0AA35THY6-F1
#
_entry.id   AF-A0AA35THY6-F1
#
_cell.length_a   1.000
_cell.length_b   1.000
_cell.length_c   1.000
_cell.angle_alpha   90.00
_cell.angle_beta   90.00
_cell.angle_gamma   90.00
#
_symmetry.space_group_name_H-M   'P 1'
#
loop_
_entity.id
_entity.type
_entity.pdbx_description
1 polymer ?
#
loop_
_entity_poly.entity_id
_entity_poly.type
_entity_poly.pdbx_seq_one_letter_code
_entity_poly.pdbx_strand_id
1 'polypeptide(L)'
;MSSLLHKPRFGVEPISGGGVDVEAPFCPHGPTLVFERYYADREPRKFFACALHRDRKGCPFFHWVDESISSEKRERWLQDYRDSNPPLDRSALAASLEAVRSLPEARRSFCHTCSQLVPSSSLSPDHSSHQLQYGVEDSLLTRPTKLLTPHDNNKSNAQYFFSESSCQLLVSELKRLKVTKVLCVGTPRLHEVIQCDLSPSITSLLLDVDSRYAVFYPPSLYQRYNTFNGHFYEEKGEVDGRRGEGGEGGEGREGGEGGEGVCRRFLDSGVVALVIDPPFGGLAEVLARQIQSLWALAGKELSTVLVFPYFMEAHVTSALPSLGMCDYQVTYENHKHFSSSSHSKKPSPVRLFTNFPPPGPRLPHSQGYRLCRLCQRYVAPNNVHCALCDNCTSKDGRRYRHCSECGVCVKPGREHCKKCGTCQLPDHLCGDRNMSSEMSIDALIQAAQYLDGPEEQSPRSRARSHRNRNKKATSYSRTTHNLLEKNRRAQLRDCLEVLRQHVPLPDKLTTLALLQSAKKYIEGLQQKEKEDIDAKMKLQHQQTVLLSRLAELGASHVKCLLSVKTHDPPPPTSPSPSSPTYSNDESLDSTSSLGHNSSKIKGQRSLSLIDDLDGHDDDDNVVIDVTTHDSDDETSSTTSGSDGGCTATAHKIQIAV
;
A
#
# COMPACT_ATOMS: atom_id res chain seq x y z
N MET A 1 -35.54 5.60 4.57
CA MET A 1 -34.32 5.15 5.28
C MET A 1 -34.07 3.71 4.89
N SER A 2 -33.24 3.49 3.87
CA SER A 2 -32.93 2.16 3.33
C SER A 2 -31.85 1.51 4.18
N SER A 3 -32.20 0.41 4.85
CA SER A 3 -31.26 -0.47 5.53
C SER A 3 -30.39 -1.16 4.48
N LEU A 4 -29.22 -0.57 4.22
CA LEU A 4 -28.12 -1.27 3.55
C LEU A 4 -27.77 -2.50 4.40
N LEU A 5 -28.15 -3.67 3.91
CA LEU A 5 -27.65 -4.97 4.35
C LEU A 5 -26.12 -4.87 4.42
N HIS A 6 -25.58 -4.76 5.63
CA HIS A 6 -24.15 -4.74 5.86
C HIS A 6 -23.60 -6.07 5.35
N LYS A 7 -22.77 -6.01 4.32
CA LYS A 7 -21.93 -7.16 3.97
C LYS A 7 -21.08 -7.51 5.19
N PRO A 8 -20.96 -8.78 5.58
CA PRO A 8 -20.08 -9.17 6.67
C PRO A 8 -18.66 -8.69 6.34
N ARG A 9 -18.13 -7.80 7.17
CA ARG A 9 -16.74 -7.36 7.08
C ARG A 9 -15.89 -8.44 7.72
N PHE A 10 -14.81 -8.85 7.05
CA PHE A 10 -13.85 -9.81 7.57
C PHE A 10 -12.45 -9.21 7.43
N GLY A 11 -11.61 -9.41 8.44
CA GLY A 11 -10.22 -8.97 8.40
C GLY A 11 -9.87 -8.00 9.49
N VAL A 12 -8.81 -7.21 9.25
CA VAL A 12 -8.25 -6.25 10.21
C VAL A 12 -8.14 -4.90 9.51
N GLU A 13 -8.75 -3.87 10.07
CA GLU A 13 -8.67 -2.49 9.58
C GLU A 13 -8.10 -1.57 10.67
N PRO A 14 -7.27 -0.58 10.34
CA PRO A 14 -6.86 0.43 11.31
C PRO A 14 -8.03 1.37 11.62
N ILE A 15 -8.23 1.66 12.89
CA ILE A 15 -9.19 2.68 13.29
C ILE A 15 -8.56 4.06 13.15
N SER A 16 -9.31 4.96 12.52
CA SER A 16 -8.87 6.32 12.24
C SER A 16 -9.75 7.35 12.95
N GLY A 17 -9.33 7.80 14.14
CA GLY A 17 -9.87 8.99 14.84
C GLY A 17 -11.22 8.82 15.56
N GLY A 18 -11.35 9.45 16.74
CA GLY A 18 -12.62 9.81 17.40
C GLY A 18 -13.41 8.75 18.17
N GLY A 19 -13.03 7.46 18.11
CA GLY A 19 -13.83 6.37 18.70
C GLY A 19 -13.20 5.64 19.88
N VAL A 20 -12.01 6.04 20.34
CA VAL A 20 -11.30 5.39 21.46
C VAL A 20 -10.58 6.48 22.25
N ASP A 21 -11.16 6.87 23.39
CA ASP A 21 -10.61 7.88 24.32
C ASP A 21 -9.54 7.24 25.23
N VAL A 22 -8.63 6.45 24.64
CA VAL A 22 -7.63 5.65 25.37
C VAL A 22 -6.26 5.96 24.81
N GLU A 23 -5.38 6.41 25.68
CA GLU A 23 -4.00 6.78 25.36
C GLU A 23 -3.21 5.56 24.87
N ALA A 24 -2.77 5.59 23.61
CA ALA A 24 -2.11 4.46 22.97
C ALA A 24 -0.80 4.10 23.67
N PRO A 25 -0.58 2.83 24.05
CA PRO A 25 0.68 2.38 24.62
C PRO A 25 1.81 2.45 23.60
N PHE A 26 3.04 2.54 24.10
CA PHE A 26 4.25 2.51 23.28
C PHE A 26 4.69 1.09 22.98
N CYS A 27 5.26 0.91 21.80
CA CYS A 27 6.14 -0.22 21.49
C CYS A 27 7.54 0.34 21.20
N PRO A 28 8.56 -0.51 20.93
CA PRO A 28 9.89 -0.06 20.53
C PRO A 28 9.95 0.87 19.29
N HIS A 29 8.83 1.03 18.56
CA HIS A 29 8.74 1.85 17.35
C HIS A 29 7.85 3.10 17.55
N GLY A 30 7.62 3.51 18.81
CA GLY A 30 6.77 4.63 19.19
C GLY A 30 5.34 4.21 19.53
N PRO A 31 4.40 5.17 19.57
CA PRO A 31 2.99 4.93 19.85
C PRO A 31 2.38 3.90 18.91
N THR A 32 1.60 2.97 19.48
CA THR A 32 0.88 1.95 18.71
C THR A 32 -0.34 2.54 17.99
N LEU A 33 -0.83 1.81 16.99
CA LEU A 33 -2.11 2.13 16.34
C LEU A 33 -3.20 1.18 16.85
N VAL A 34 -4.43 1.68 16.84
CA VAL A 34 -5.61 0.86 17.10
C VAL A 34 -6.08 0.21 15.79
N PHE A 35 -6.34 -1.08 15.85
CA PHE A 35 -6.90 -1.88 14.78
C PHE A 35 -8.21 -2.52 15.25
N GLU A 36 -9.16 -2.68 14.35
CA GLU A 36 -10.38 -3.44 14.55
C GLU A 36 -10.29 -4.76 13.80
N ARG A 37 -10.55 -5.86 14.50
CA ARG A 37 -10.69 -7.17 13.88
C ARG A 37 -12.15 -7.52 13.75
N TYR A 38 -12.59 -7.80 12.53
CA TYR A 38 -13.94 -8.25 12.23
C TYR A 38 -13.99 -9.78 12.13
N TYR A 39 -15.06 -10.38 12.64
CA TYR A 39 -15.28 -11.81 12.68
C TYR A 39 -16.59 -12.21 12.00
N ALA A 40 -16.72 -13.48 11.66
CA ALA A 40 -17.94 -14.06 11.07
C ALA A 40 -19.09 -14.14 12.08
N ASP A 41 -18.70 -14.49 13.30
CA ASP A 41 -19.51 -15.16 14.31
C ASP A 41 -19.57 -14.36 15.62
N ARG A 42 -18.87 -13.23 15.69
CA ARG A 42 -18.83 -12.37 16.87
C ARG A 42 -18.60 -10.91 16.52
N GLU A 43 -18.89 -10.06 17.49
CA GLU A 43 -18.69 -8.62 17.38
C GLU A 43 -17.23 -8.27 17.08
N PRO A 44 -16.99 -7.20 16.29
CA PRO A 44 -15.65 -6.69 16.06
C PRO A 44 -14.95 -6.33 17.37
N ARG A 45 -13.64 -6.60 17.47
CA ARG A 45 -12.86 -6.30 18.68
C ARG A 45 -11.61 -5.50 18.34
N LYS A 46 -11.35 -4.45 19.13
CA LYS A 46 -10.27 -3.48 18.92
C LYS A 46 -9.01 -3.87 19.69
N PHE A 47 -7.84 -3.67 19.08
CA PHE A 47 -6.55 -3.96 19.70
C PHE A 47 -5.47 -2.95 19.27
N PHE A 48 -4.49 -2.75 20.14
CA PHE A 48 -3.26 -2.01 19.87
C PHE A 48 -2.22 -2.92 19.21
N ALA A 49 -1.58 -2.44 18.16
CA ALA A 49 -0.43 -3.10 17.53
C ALA A 49 0.57 -2.09 16.96
N CYS A 50 1.78 -2.57 16.66
CA CYS A 50 2.87 -1.76 16.12
C CYS A 50 2.46 -1.04 14.82
N ALA A 51 2.78 0.26 14.74
CA ALA A 51 2.50 1.08 13.55
C ALA A 51 3.45 0.75 12.37
N LEU A 52 4.70 0.40 12.69
CA LEU A 52 5.76 0.21 11.70
C LEU A 52 5.87 -1.23 11.19
N HIS A 53 5.70 -2.20 12.08
CA HIS A 53 5.87 -3.63 11.77
C HIS A 53 4.51 -4.31 11.59
N ARG A 54 4.29 -4.89 10.42
CA ARG A 54 3.00 -5.50 10.06
C ARG A 54 2.82 -6.93 10.55
N ASP A 55 3.91 -7.62 10.85
CA ASP A 55 3.85 -8.96 11.43
C ASP A 55 4.35 -8.95 12.87
N ARG A 56 3.82 -9.89 13.66
CA ARG A 56 4.21 -10.07 15.06
C ARG A 56 5.64 -10.58 15.24
N LYS A 57 6.33 -10.93 14.15
CA LYS A 57 7.75 -11.34 14.20
C LYS A 57 8.67 -10.13 14.27
N GLY A 58 8.33 -9.05 13.55
CA GLY A 58 9.08 -7.80 13.59
C GLY A 58 8.81 -6.98 14.85
N CYS A 59 7.57 -6.96 15.33
CA CYS A 59 7.25 -6.41 16.65
C CYS A 59 6.11 -7.23 17.27
N PRO A 60 6.35 -7.93 18.39
CA PRO A 60 5.35 -8.80 19.00
C PRO A 60 4.25 -8.04 19.76
N PHE A 61 4.31 -6.71 19.81
CA PHE A 61 3.39 -5.88 20.59
C PHE A 61 1.94 -6.14 20.17
N PHE A 62 1.12 -6.49 21.15
CA PHE A 62 -0.32 -6.68 21.01
C PHE A 62 -1.01 -6.51 22.36
N HIS A 63 -2.09 -5.73 22.40
CA HIS A 63 -2.93 -5.60 23.61
C HIS A 63 -4.37 -5.25 23.21
N TRP A 64 -5.38 -5.86 23.83
CA TRP A 64 -6.77 -5.54 23.51
C TRP A 64 -7.19 -4.20 24.14
N VAL A 65 -8.01 -3.41 23.45
CA VAL A 65 -8.41 -2.07 23.93
C VAL A 65 -9.33 -2.13 25.15
N ASP A 66 -10.16 -3.18 25.24
CA ASP A 66 -11.10 -3.43 26.34
C ASP A 66 -10.45 -4.07 27.57
N GLU A 67 -9.19 -4.48 27.49
CA GLU A 67 -8.43 -5.00 28.62
C GLU A 67 -7.69 -3.88 29.33
N SER A 68 -7.85 -3.77 30.65
CA SER A 68 -7.15 -2.77 31.46
C SER A 68 -5.63 -2.90 31.36
N ILE A 69 -4.96 -1.76 31.32
CA ILE A 69 -3.50 -1.66 31.31
C ILE A 69 -3.09 -1.13 32.68
N SER A 70 -2.36 -1.95 33.46
CA SER A 70 -1.81 -1.47 34.74
C SER A 70 -0.69 -0.46 34.51
N SER A 71 -0.46 0.42 35.48
CA SER A 71 0.61 1.43 35.41
C SER A 71 1.99 0.78 35.25
N GLU A 72 2.24 -0.36 35.91
CA GLU A 72 3.50 -1.11 35.82
C GLU A 72 3.71 -1.70 34.41
N LYS A 73 2.64 -2.22 33.80
CA LYS A 73 2.69 -2.74 32.43
C LYS A 73 3.02 -1.63 31.44
N ARG A 74 2.43 -0.45 31.64
CA ARG A 74 2.65 0.74 30.81
C ARG A 74 4.08 1.25 30.95
N GLU A 75 4.59 1.35 32.17
CA GLU A 75 5.98 1.79 32.41
C GLU A 75 6.99 0.81 31.84
N ARG A 76 6.75 -0.51 31.93
CA ARG A 76 7.63 -1.50 31.29
C ARG A 76 7.72 -1.30 29.78
N TRP A 77 6.60 -1.06 29.11
CA TRP A 77 6.60 -0.79 27.67
C TRP A 77 7.29 0.52 27.30
N LEU A 78 7.15 1.56 28.14
CA LEU A 78 7.89 2.81 27.98
C LEU A 78 9.39 2.58 28.17
N GLN A 79 9.79 1.76 29.15
CA GLN A 79 11.19 1.41 29.35
C GLN A 79 11.76 0.61 28.16
N ASP A 80 11.04 -0.40 27.67
CA ASP A 80 11.42 -1.14 26.46
C ASP A 80 11.60 -0.21 25.26
N TYR A 81 10.76 0.81 25.14
CA TYR A 81 10.88 1.86 24.13
C TYR A 81 12.14 2.71 24.32
N ARG A 82 12.43 3.19 25.53
CA ARG A 82 13.63 3.98 25.85
C ARG A 82 14.91 3.17 25.57
N ASP A 83 14.94 1.92 26.02
CA ASP A 83 16.09 1.02 25.84
C ASP A 83 16.34 0.72 24.35
N SER A 84 15.27 0.59 23.56
CA SER A 84 15.36 0.37 22.11
C SER A 84 15.68 1.64 21.31
N ASN A 85 15.55 2.82 21.92
CA ASN A 85 15.73 4.11 21.27
C ASN A 85 16.57 5.05 22.15
N PRO A 86 17.83 4.69 22.44
CA PRO A 86 18.71 5.57 23.19
C PRO A 86 18.86 6.91 22.47
N PRO A 87 18.93 8.04 23.20
CA PRO A 87 19.16 9.34 22.61
C PRO A 87 20.41 9.34 21.73
N LEU A 88 20.31 9.95 20.55
CA LEU A 88 21.44 10.09 19.65
C LEU A 88 22.38 11.18 20.17
N ASP A 89 23.65 10.85 20.36
CA ASP A 89 24.67 11.86 20.60
C ASP A 89 25.01 12.59 19.29
N ARG A 90 24.21 13.62 18.99
CA ARG A 90 24.35 14.44 17.78
C ARG A 90 25.71 15.14 17.70
N SER A 91 26.29 15.50 18.84
CA SER A 91 27.61 16.15 18.90
C SER A 91 28.71 15.18 18.49
N ALA A 92 28.69 13.96 19.06
CA ALA A 92 29.65 12.92 18.70
C ALA A 92 29.53 12.50 17.22
N LEU A 93 28.31 12.38 16.69
CA LEU A 93 28.10 12.06 15.27
C LEU A 93 28.66 13.16 14.34
N ALA A 94 28.42 14.43 14.66
CA ALA A 94 28.96 15.55 13.89
C ALA A 94 30.51 15.59 13.95
N ALA A 95 31.08 15.40 15.14
CA ALA A 95 32.53 15.34 15.33
C ALA A 95 33.16 14.17 14.56
N SER A 96 32.51 13.00 14.56
CA SER A 96 32.93 11.82 13.80
C SER A 96 32.91 12.07 12.28
N LEU A 97 31.83 12.67 11.75
CA LEU A 97 31.74 13.01 10.33
C LEU A 97 32.82 14.00 9.91
N GLU A 98 33.05 15.05 10.70
CA GLU A 98 34.07 16.07 10.42
C GLU A 98 35.48 15.50 10.51
N ALA A 99 35.76 14.68 11.53
CA ALA A 99 37.04 13.99 11.66
C ALA A 99 37.32 13.12 10.42
N VAL A 100 36.33 12.38 9.92
CA VAL A 100 36.50 11.57 8.71
C VAL A 100 36.67 12.43 7.45
N ARG A 101 35.90 13.51 7.28
CA ARG A 101 36.04 14.43 6.14
C ARG A 101 37.42 15.07 6.05
N SER A 102 38.02 15.40 7.20
CA SER A 102 39.36 16.01 7.27
C SER A 102 40.52 15.09 6.84
N LEU A 103 40.28 13.78 6.72
CA LEU A 103 41.30 12.79 6.37
C LEU A 103 41.35 12.54 4.85
N PRO A 104 42.49 12.08 4.30
CA PRO A 104 42.54 11.53 2.95
C PRO A 104 41.65 10.29 2.82
N GLU A 105 41.06 10.07 1.64
CA GLU A 105 40.09 8.97 1.39
C GLU A 105 40.57 7.60 1.88
N ALA A 106 41.85 7.27 1.63
CA ALA A 106 42.47 6.00 2.05
C ALA A 106 42.47 5.76 3.57
N ARG A 107 42.24 6.79 4.39
CA ARG A 107 42.19 6.70 5.86
C ARG A 107 40.78 6.83 6.43
N ARG A 108 39.76 6.88 5.57
CA ARG A 108 38.37 6.98 5.95
C ARG A 108 37.75 5.59 5.96
N SER A 109 36.95 5.29 6.98
CA SER A 109 36.20 4.05 7.06
C SER A 109 34.78 4.25 7.57
N PHE A 110 33.88 3.38 7.12
CA PHE A 110 32.52 3.25 7.63
C PHE A 110 32.31 1.83 8.16
N CYS A 111 31.83 1.72 9.40
CA CYS A 111 31.47 0.46 10.02
C CYS A 111 29.98 0.20 9.83
N HIS A 112 29.61 -0.79 9.01
CA HIS A 112 28.23 -1.17 8.76
C HIS A 112 27.57 -1.80 10.01
N THR A 113 28.34 -2.52 10.82
CA THR A 113 27.85 -3.15 12.06
C THR A 113 27.45 -2.10 13.10
N CYS A 114 28.29 -1.08 13.31
CA CYS A 114 28.00 0.00 14.25
C CYS A 114 27.16 1.13 13.64
N SER A 115 27.07 1.18 12.30
CA SER A 115 26.53 2.32 11.54
C SER A 115 27.23 3.65 11.91
N GLN A 116 28.56 3.65 11.89
CA GLN A 116 29.38 4.81 12.29
C GLN A 116 30.51 5.09 11.30
N LEU A 117 30.83 6.38 11.15
CA LEU A 117 32.04 6.84 10.47
C LEU A 117 33.21 6.83 11.48
N VAL A 118 34.33 6.23 11.10
CA VAL A 118 35.49 6.09 12.00
C VAL A 118 36.76 6.30 11.17
N PRO A 119 37.74 7.09 11.65
CA PRO A 119 39.09 7.09 11.09
C PRO A 119 39.70 5.69 11.12
N SER A 120 40.37 5.26 10.05
CA SER A 120 40.94 3.90 10.01
C SER A 120 42.04 3.69 11.06
N SER A 121 42.69 4.75 11.54
CA SER A 121 43.66 4.72 12.64
C SER A 121 43.04 4.62 14.03
N SER A 122 41.73 4.85 14.16
CA SER A 122 40.99 4.91 15.43
C SER A 122 40.05 3.72 15.61
N LEU A 123 40.19 2.68 14.78
CA LEU A 123 39.41 1.45 14.90
C LEU A 123 39.79 0.75 16.22
N SER A 124 38.81 0.61 17.11
CA SER A 124 38.99 -0.15 18.35
C SER A 124 39.16 -1.65 18.05
N PRO A 125 39.72 -2.44 18.98
CA PRO A 125 39.78 -3.90 18.85
C PRO A 125 38.42 -4.55 18.57
N ASP A 126 37.32 -3.93 19.03
CA ASP A 126 35.95 -4.41 18.78
C ASP A 126 35.59 -4.42 17.29
N HIS A 127 36.18 -3.50 16.51
CA HIS A 127 35.96 -3.40 15.07
C HIS A 127 36.64 -4.52 14.27
N SER A 128 37.47 -5.36 14.89
CA SER A 128 38.15 -6.48 14.22
C SER A 128 37.20 -7.51 13.61
N SER A 129 36.01 -7.66 14.19
CA SER A 129 34.97 -8.59 13.72
C SER A 129 33.84 -7.92 12.93
N HIS A 130 33.89 -6.59 12.78
CA HIS A 130 32.83 -5.81 12.17
C HIS A 130 32.95 -5.73 10.65
N GLN A 131 31.83 -5.45 9.98
CA GLN A 131 31.81 -5.20 8.55
C GLN A 131 32.26 -3.76 8.26
N LEU A 132 33.51 -3.60 7.85
CA LEU A 132 34.12 -2.32 7.53
C LEU A 132 34.19 -2.07 6.02
N GLN A 133 33.95 -0.83 5.63
CA GLN A 133 34.25 -0.30 4.30
C GLN A 133 35.32 0.79 4.44
N TYR A 134 36.47 0.55 3.83
CA TYR A 134 37.59 1.49 3.78
C TYR A 134 37.54 2.34 2.51
N GLY A 135 38.27 3.45 2.48
CA GLY A 135 38.36 4.28 1.27
C GLY A 135 37.08 5.05 0.98
N VAL A 136 36.42 5.60 2.01
CA VAL A 136 35.12 6.29 1.83
C VAL A 136 35.32 7.63 1.11
N GLU A 137 34.96 7.69 -0.16
CA GLU A 137 34.99 8.90 -1.01
C GLU A 137 34.02 9.99 -0.52
N ASP A 138 34.30 11.26 -0.87
CA ASP A 138 33.40 12.39 -0.60
C ASP A 138 32.01 12.20 -1.25
N SER A 139 31.98 11.53 -2.41
CA SER A 139 30.77 11.18 -3.15
C SER A 139 29.81 10.30 -2.34
N LEU A 140 30.34 9.44 -1.46
CA LEU A 140 29.56 8.54 -0.61
C LEU A 140 29.07 9.21 0.67
N LEU A 141 29.83 10.17 1.20
CA LEU A 141 29.43 10.96 2.37
C LEU A 141 28.25 11.91 2.06
N THR A 142 28.13 12.33 0.81
CA THR A 142 27.02 13.17 0.31
C THR A 142 25.86 12.35 -0.27
N ARG A 143 26.06 11.04 -0.49
CA ARG A 143 25.03 10.12 -1.01
C ARG A 143 24.89 8.87 -0.11
N PRO A 144 24.40 9.01 1.14
CA PRO A 144 24.38 7.92 2.11
C PRO A 144 23.64 6.65 1.65
N THR A 145 22.65 6.73 0.77
CA THR A 145 21.96 5.56 0.17
C THR A 145 22.84 4.75 -0.78
N LYS A 146 24.04 5.22 -1.15
CA LYS A 146 25.08 4.42 -1.84
C LYS A 146 26.03 3.74 -0.84
N LEU A 147 26.13 4.26 0.38
CA LEU A 147 27.01 3.74 1.43
C LEU A 147 26.26 2.77 2.35
N LEU A 148 25.05 3.12 2.78
CA LEU A 148 24.23 2.32 3.68
C LEU A 148 23.60 1.13 2.96
N THR A 149 23.71 -0.05 3.56
CA THR A 149 22.97 -1.22 3.08
C THR A 149 21.46 -1.00 3.28
N PRO A 150 20.63 -1.13 2.23
CA PRO A 150 19.20 -0.86 2.34
C PRO A 150 18.49 -1.90 3.22
N HIS A 151 17.57 -1.43 4.06
CA HIS A 151 16.67 -2.31 4.81
C HIS A 151 15.49 -2.74 3.91
N ASP A 152 15.72 -3.71 3.03
CA ASP A 152 14.78 -4.16 1.99
C ASP A 152 13.66 -5.10 2.48
N ASN A 153 13.56 -5.34 3.80
CA ASN A 153 12.50 -6.16 4.36
C ASN A 153 11.12 -5.50 4.15
N ASN A 154 10.34 -6.09 3.23
CA ASN A 154 8.99 -5.66 2.84
C ASN A 154 7.97 -5.57 3.98
N LYS A 155 8.28 -6.12 5.16
CA LYS A 155 7.37 -6.16 6.32
C LYS A 155 7.63 -5.07 7.36
N SER A 156 8.71 -4.32 7.20
CA SER A 156 9.10 -3.21 8.05
C SER A 156 9.44 -1.98 7.20
N ASN A 157 10.72 -1.80 6.89
CA ASN A 157 11.26 -0.58 6.30
C ASN A 157 11.03 -0.52 4.78
N ALA A 158 11.04 -1.67 4.09
CA ALA A 158 10.83 -1.80 2.64
C ALA A 158 11.56 -0.71 1.83
N GLN A 159 12.83 -0.46 2.14
CA GLN A 159 13.54 0.72 1.69
C GLN A 159 13.93 0.58 0.21
N TYR A 160 13.18 1.23 -0.67
CA TYR A 160 13.44 1.29 -2.10
C TYR A 160 13.85 2.71 -2.49
N PHE A 161 14.99 2.83 -3.17
CA PHE A 161 15.52 4.12 -3.59
C PHE A 161 15.08 4.43 -5.01
N PHE A 162 14.55 5.63 -5.23
CA PHE A 162 14.21 6.10 -6.56
C PHE A 162 15.37 5.94 -7.54
N SER A 163 15.04 5.64 -8.79
CA SER A 163 16.02 5.73 -9.87
C SER A 163 16.40 7.19 -10.11
N GLU A 164 17.58 7.38 -10.71
CA GLU A 164 18.07 8.69 -11.14
C GLU A 164 17.02 9.44 -11.99
N SER A 165 16.38 8.74 -12.94
CA SER A 165 15.35 9.33 -13.81
C SER A 165 14.10 9.81 -13.05
N SER A 166 13.70 9.10 -11.99
CA SER A 166 12.55 9.49 -11.17
C SER A 166 12.90 10.68 -10.26
N CYS A 167 14.12 10.74 -9.72
CA CYS A 167 14.60 11.93 -9.00
C CYS A 167 14.68 13.15 -9.91
N GLN A 168 15.26 13.02 -11.11
CA GLN A 168 15.38 14.11 -12.07
C GLN A 168 14.02 14.69 -12.45
N LEU A 169 13.02 13.83 -12.72
CA LEU A 169 11.66 14.27 -12.97
C LEU A 169 11.12 15.09 -11.79
N LEU A 170 11.18 14.55 -10.57
CA LEU A 170 10.66 15.21 -9.38
C LEU A 170 11.34 16.57 -9.15
N VAL A 171 12.67 16.62 -9.18
CA VAL A 171 13.42 17.88 -9.00
C VAL A 171 13.07 18.90 -10.09
N SER A 172 12.98 18.48 -11.36
CA SER A 172 12.62 19.38 -12.46
C SER A 172 11.23 19.99 -12.28
N GLU A 173 10.26 19.19 -11.82
CA GLU A 173 8.89 19.66 -11.59
C GLU A 173 8.77 20.56 -10.36
N LEU A 174 9.51 20.24 -9.29
CA LEU A 174 9.58 21.10 -8.10
C LEU A 174 10.18 22.47 -8.44
N LYS A 175 11.28 22.51 -9.22
CA LYS A 175 11.87 23.76 -9.73
C LYS A 175 10.88 24.55 -10.61
N ARG A 176 10.17 23.86 -11.51
CA ARG A 176 9.14 24.49 -12.37
C ARG A 176 8.00 25.11 -11.56
N LEU A 177 7.62 24.48 -10.45
CA LEU A 177 6.61 24.98 -9.52
C LEU A 177 7.16 26.05 -8.56
N LYS A 178 8.42 26.48 -8.72
CA LYS A 178 9.10 27.45 -7.86
C LYS A 178 9.08 27.04 -6.39
N VAL A 179 9.09 25.73 -6.13
CA VAL A 179 9.30 25.18 -4.79
C VAL A 179 10.69 25.58 -4.33
N THR A 180 10.80 26.07 -3.09
CA THR A 180 12.07 26.45 -2.47
C THR A 180 12.48 25.49 -1.36
N LYS A 181 11.53 24.70 -0.85
CA LYS A 181 11.74 23.76 0.26
C LYS A 181 11.00 22.45 0.01
N VAL A 182 11.63 21.32 0.29
CA VAL A 182 11.03 19.99 0.14
C VAL A 182 11.11 19.22 1.45
N LEU A 183 9.95 18.86 2.00
CA LEU A 183 9.87 17.91 3.10
C LEU A 183 9.86 16.49 2.52
N CYS A 184 10.99 15.79 2.64
CA CYS A 184 11.21 14.44 2.14
C CYS A 184 10.82 13.44 3.24
N VAL A 185 9.74 12.68 3.08
CA VAL A 185 9.32 11.66 4.05
C VAL A 185 9.57 10.26 3.46
N GLY A 186 10.53 9.53 4.01
CA GLY A 186 10.94 8.22 3.48
C GLY A 186 11.55 8.28 2.08
N THR A 187 12.10 9.44 1.67
CA THR A 187 12.67 9.66 0.34
C THR A 187 14.14 10.09 0.37
N PRO A 188 15.03 9.29 1.00
CA PRO A 188 16.41 9.68 1.23
C PRO A 188 17.21 9.95 -0.07
N ARG A 189 16.94 9.20 -1.15
CA ARG A 189 17.59 9.43 -2.44
C ARG A 189 17.20 10.78 -3.08
N LEU A 190 15.95 11.22 -2.92
CA LEU A 190 15.54 12.53 -3.41
C LEU A 190 16.19 13.64 -2.59
N HIS A 191 16.26 13.48 -1.27
CA HIS A 191 16.95 14.40 -0.38
C HIS A 191 18.43 14.57 -0.80
N GLU A 192 19.16 13.48 -1.04
CA GLU A 192 20.54 13.53 -1.55
C GLU A 192 20.70 14.33 -2.83
N VAL A 193 19.84 14.07 -3.83
CA VAL A 193 19.93 14.75 -5.13
C VAL A 193 19.70 16.24 -4.97
N ILE A 194 18.80 16.66 -4.07
CA ILE A 194 18.57 18.08 -3.76
C ILE A 194 19.80 18.66 -3.04
N GLN A 195 20.37 17.96 -2.06
CA GLN A 195 21.54 18.44 -1.32
C GLN A 195 22.82 18.53 -2.19
N CYS A 196 22.95 17.67 -3.20
CA CYS A 196 24.09 17.67 -4.12
C CYS A 196 23.96 18.68 -5.29
N ASP A 197 22.85 19.42 -5.38
CA ASP A 197 22.62 20.38 -6.46
C ASP A 197 23.60 21.56 -6.37
N LEU A 198 24.44 21.73 -7.40
CA LEU A 198 25.46 22.77 -7.47
C LEU A 198 24.89 24.19 -7.61
N SER A 199 23.61 24.32 -8.00
CA SER A 199 22.89 25.60 -8.06
C SER A 199 21.63 25.52 -7.17
N PRO A 200 21.79 25.56 -5.83
CA PRO A 200 20.73 25.17 -4.91
C PRO A 200 19.58 26.19 -4.88
N SER A 201 18.56 25.95 -5.71
CA SER A 201 17.29 26.68 -5.66
C SER A 201 16.30 26.08 -4.66
N ILE A 202 16.59 24.88 -4.15
CA ILE A 202 15.73 24.08 -3.28
C ILE A 202 16.54 23.59 -2.08
N THR A 203 15.99 23.70 -0.88
CA THR A 203 16.49 23.01 0.31
C THR A 203 15.56 21.86 0.72
N SER A 204 16.04 20.91 1.50
CA SER A 204 15.24 19.76 1.91
C SER A 204 15.48 19.32 3.35
N LEU A 205 14.43 18.82 4.00
CA LEU A 205 14.47 18.15 5.30
C LEU A 205 14.03 16.70 5.12
N LEU A 206 14.83 15.74 5.58
CA LEU A 206 14.51 14.31 5.55
C LEU A 206 13.84 13.88 6.87
N LEU A 207 12.63 13.34 6.77
CA LEU A 207 11.95 12.59 7.81
C LEU A 207 12.03 11.10 7.46
N ASP A 208 12.79 10.31 8.22
CA ASP A 208 12.92 8.87 8.00
C ASP A 208 12.97 8.12 9.33
N VAL A 209 12.55 6.86 9.35
CA VAL A 209 12.60 6.02 10.55
C VAL A 209 14.02 5.48 10.79
N ASP A 210 14.83 5.41 9.74
CA ASP A 210 16.19 4.90 9.74
C ASP A 210 17.17 5.89 10.37
N SER A 211 17.51 5.66 11.65
CA SER A 211 18.40 6.52 12.44
C SER A 211 19.80 6.68 11.85
N ARG A 212 20.24 5.78 10.95
CA ARG A 212 21.59 5.82 10.37
C ARG A 212 21.84 7.09 9.55
N TYR A 213 20.80 7.75 9.04
CA TYR A 213 20.94 9.03 8.35
C TYR A 213 21.43 10.17 9.27
N ALA A 214 21.26 10.05 10.60
CA ALA A 214 21.79 11.02 11.57
C ALA A 214 23.31 11.15 11.54
N VAL A 215 24.02 10.13 11.04
CA VAL A 215 25.48 10.13 10.89
C VAL A 215 25.94 11.16 9.83
N PHE A 216 25.11 11.41 8.82
CA PHE A 216 25.47 12.22 7.66
C PHE A 216 24.85 13.61 7.68
N TYR A 217 23.72 13.76 8.39
CA TYR A 217 22.92 14.97 8.35
C TYR A 217 22.72 15.58 9.75
N PRO A 218 22.92 16.89 9.90
CA PRO A 218 22.60 17.60 11.13
C PRO A 218 21.08 17.60 11.38
N PRO A 219 20.62 17.94 12.61
CA PRO A 219 19.20 18.01 12.95
C PRO A 219 18.36 18.88 12.00
N SER A 220 18.95 19.93 11.42
CA SER A 220 18.29 20.82 10.45
C SER A 220 18.00 20.18 9.08
N LEU A 221 18.64 19.04 8.77
CA LEU A 221 18.48 18.31 7.50
C LEU A 221 17.87 16.93 7.69
N TYR A 222 17.89 16.37 8.91
CA TYR A 222 17.35 15.05 9.19
C TYR A 222 16.70 14.96 10.58
N GLN A 223 15.50 14.40 10.60
CA GLN A 223 14.76 14.06 11.80
C GLN A 223 14.26 12.61 11.77
N ARG A 224 14.48 11.88 12.87
CA ARG A 224 13.97 10.52 12.98
C ARG A 224 12.46 10.55 13.22
N TYR A 225 11.71 9.97 12.29
CA TYR A 225 10.26 10.10 12.22
C TYR A 225 9.60 8.80 11.75
N ASN A 226 8.50 8.41 12.38
CA ASN A 226 7.71 7.26 11.96
C ASN A 226 6.45 7.72 11.19
N THR A 227 6.47 7.48 9.88
CA THR A 227 5.43 7.90 8.92
C THR A 227 4.05 7.28 9.15
N PHE A 228 3.90 6.23 9.95
CA PHE A 228 2.59 5.60 10.18
C PHE A 228 1.87 6.14 11.43
N ASN A 229 2.60 6.56 12.45
CA ASN A 229 2.01 7.11 13.69
C ASN A 229 2.31 8.61 13.89
N GLY A 230 3.17 9.21 13.08
CA GLY A 230 3.53 10.62 13.20
C GLY A 230 4.53 10.93 14.31
N HIS A 231 5.18 9.90 14.86
CA HIS A 231 6.07 10.04 16.02
C HIS A 231 7.45 10.57 15.64
N PHE A 232 7.85 11.68 16.28
CA PHE A 232 9.23 12.15 16.30
C PHE A 232 9.96 11.53 17.49
N TYR A 233 11.13 10.94 17.25
CA TYR A 233 11.89 10.28 18.31
C TYR A 233 12.73 11.25 19.15
N GLU A 234 13.04 12.44 18.61
CA GLU A 234 13.79 13.47 19.32
C GLU A 234 12.83 14.32 20.13
N GLU A 235 12.84 14.13 21.45
CA GLU A 235 12.05 14.92 22.39
C GLU A 235 12.65 16.33 22.57
N LYS A 236 11.82 17.28 23.02
CA LYS A 236 12.33 18.58 23.46
C LYS A 236 13.27 18.32 24.62
N GLY A 237 14.45 18.94 24.64
CA GLY A 237 15.37 18.79 25.77
C GLY A 237 14.63 19.12 27.06
N GLU A 238 14.47 18.15 27.95
CA GLU A 238 13.94 18.39 29.29
C GLU A 238 14.91 19.35 29.97
N VAL A 239 14.45 20.56 30.29
CA VAL A 239 15.10 21.37 31.31
C VAL A 239 14.94 20.60 32.60
N ASP A 240 16.09 20.17 33.15
CA ASP A 240 16.20 19.38 34.36
C ASP A 240 15.20 19.82 35.45
N GLY A 241 14.56 18.83 36.06
CA GLY A 241 13.25 18.94 36.69
C GLY A 241 13.17 19.93 37.85
N ARG A 242 12.21 20.85 37.75
CA ARG A 242 11.35 21.27 38.86
C ARG A 242 10.12 21.95 38.30
N ARG A 243 8.98 21.26 38.41
CA ARG A 243 7.64 21.83 38.17
C ARG A 243 7.39 22.85 39.30
N GLY A 244 7.91 24.06 39.14
CA GLY A 244 7.54 25.22 39.93
C GLY A 244 6.34 25.88 39.28
N GLU A 245 5.20 25.85 39.96
CA GLU A 245 4.04 26.66 39.61
C GLU A 245 4.41 28.16 39.68
N GLY A 246 4.07 28.90 38.63
CA GLY A 246 4.01 30.37 38.65
C GLY A 246 5.28 31.10 38.21
N GLY A 247 5.21 31.79 37.06
CA GLY A 247 6.22 32.77 36.66
C GLY A 247 6.14 33.12 35.18
N GLU A 248 5.34 34.11 34.83
CA GLU A 248 5.41 34.80 33.54
C GLU A 248 6.71 35.63 33.48
N GLY A 249 7.40 35.59 32.34
CA GLY A 249 8.45 36.54 32.00
C GLY A 249 9.87 36.10 32.38
N GLY A 250 10.52 35.38 31.46
CA GLY A 250 11.97 35.19 31.48
C GLY A 250 12.44 34.65 30.14
N GLU A 251 13.24 35.43 29.41
CA GLU A 251 13.96 35.01 28.20
C GLU A 251 14.86 33.81 28.58
N GLY A 252 14.36 32.61 28.26
CA GLY A 252 14.96 31.35 28.66
C GLY A 252 16.16 30.98 27.77
N ARG A 253 17.25 30.59 28.42
CA ARG A 253 18.37 29.83 27.85
C ARG A 253 17.85 28.67 26.98
N GLU A 254 18.45 28.52 25.80
CA GLU A 254 18.09 27.57 24.74
C GLU A 254 18.08 26.11 25.22
N GLY A 255 16.91 25.62 25.61
CA GLY A 255 16.61 24.19 25.61
C GLY A 255 16.40 23.72 24.17
N GLY A 256 17.09 22.66 23.77
CA GLY A 256 17.03 22.14 22.40
C GLY A 256 15.60 21.85 21.94
N GLU A 257 15.25 22.35 20.76
CA GLU A 257 14.01 22.00 20.07
C GLU A 257 13.91 20.49 19.81
N GLY A 258 12.73 19.91 20.02
CA GLY A 258 12.46 18.53 19.58
C GLY A 258 12.27 18.46 18.06
N GLY A 259 12.25 17.24 17.50
CA GLY A 259 12.18 17.01 16.05
C GLY A 259 10.95 17.62 15.37
N GLU A 260 9.81 17.66 16.07
CA GLU A 260 8.61 18.35 15.59
C GLU A 260 8.82 19.87 15.48
N GLY A 261 9.59 20.47 16.40
CA GLY A 261 9.94 21.89 16.38
C GLY A 261 10.79 22.26 15.16
N VAL A 262 11.78 21.42 14.85
CA VAL A 262 12.60 21.52 13.63
C VAL A 262 11.71 21.50 12.38
N CYS A 263 10.82 20.50 12.32
CA CYS A 263 9.91 20.32 11.19
C CYS A 263 9.00 21.54 11.01
N ARG A 264 8.40 22.04 12.10
CA ARG A 264 7.56 23.25 12.09
C ARG A 264 8.32 24.45 11.53
N ARG A 265 9.52 24.74 12.03
CA ARG A 265 10.32 25.87 11.51
C ARG A 265 10.75 25.70 10.06
N PHE A 266 10.99 24.46 9.62
CA PHE A 266 11.23 24.20 8.20
C PHE A 266 10.03 24.60 7.34
N LEU A 267 8.81 24.33 7.83
CA LEU A 267 7.53 24.62 7.15
C LEU A 267 7.09 26.09 7.19
N ASP A 268 7.57 26.88 8.16
CA ASP A 268 7.11 28.26 8.42
C ASP A 268 7.36 29.26 7.28
N SER A 269 8.26 28.98 6.35
CA SER A 269 8.62 29.92 5.27
C SER A 269 8.93 29.25 3.94
N GLY A 270 8.79 30.01 2.85
CA GLY A 270 9.05 29.54 1.49
C GLY A 270 7.89 28.79 0.86
N VAL A 271 8.10 28.34 -0.38
CA VAL A 271 7.16 27.48 -1.11
C VAL A 271 7.57 26.04 -0.81
N VAL A 272 6.78 25.37 0.03
CA VAL A 272 7.07 24.02 0.51
C VAL A 272 6.30 22.98 -0.28
N ALA A 273 6.99 21.92 -0.72
CA ALA A 273 6.37 20.69 -1.21
C ALA A 273 6.65 19.51 -0.27
N LEU A 274 5.72 18.57 -0.23
CA LEU A 274 5.80 17.33 0.55
C LEU A 274 5.97 16.15 -0.41
N VAL A 275 7.03 15.35 -0.25
CA VAL A 275 7.26 14.16 -1.09
C VAL A 275 7.42 12.93 -0.21
N ILE A 276 6.54 11.94 -0.40
CA ILE A 276 6.41 10.78 0.49
C ILE A 276 6.48 9.49 -0.32
N ASP A 277 7.33 8.56 0.12
CA ASP A 277 7.39 7.20 -0.41
C ASP A 277 7.31 6.17 0.72
N PRO A 278 6.09 5.81 1.16
CA PRO A 278 5.90 4.90 2.27
C PRO A 278 5.94 3.42 1.80
N PRO A 279 6.21 2.47 2.70
CA PRO A 279 6.17 1.03 2.39
C PRO A 279 4.84 0.56 1.76
N PHE A 280 4.89 -0.07 0.58
CA PHE A 280 3.73 -0.28 -0.32
C PHE A 280 2.49 -0.99 0.23
N GLY A 281 2.62 -1.94 1.16
CA GLY A 281 1.42 -2.58 1.77
C GLY A 281 0.74 -1.71 2.84
N GLY A 282 0.88 -0.39 2.71
CA GLY A 282 0.48 0.60 3.70
C GLY A 282 -1.02 0.74 3.79
N LEU A 283 -1.45 1.10 4.98
CA LEU A 283 -2.81 1.48 5.32
C LEU A 283 -3.05 2.89 4.77
N ALA A 284 -3.63 2.98 3.56
CA ALA A 284 -3.77 4.25 2.84
C ALA A 284 -4.44 5.34 3.69
N GLU A 285 -5.40 4.93 4.54
CA GLU A 285 -6.13 5.78 5.47
C GLU A 285 -5.24 6.32 6.60
N VAL A 286 -4.29 5.51 7.09
CA VAL A 286 -3.31 5.94 8.09
C VAL A 286 -2.34 6.95 7.47
N LEU A 287 -1.81 6.65 6.28
CA LEU A 287 -0.89 7.54 5.57
C LEU A 287 -1.56 8.89 5.24
N ALA A 288 -2.83 8.87 4.81
CA ALA A 288 -3.60 10.08 4.55
C ALA A 288 -3.71 10.97 5.79
N ARG A 289 -3.95 10.40 6.96
CA ARG A 289 -3.96 11.17 8.22
C ARG A 289 -2.61 11.80 8.52
N GLN A 290 -1.52 11.08 8.32
CA GLN A 290 -0.19 11.64 8.61
C GLN A 290 0.16 12.77 7.64
N ILE A 291 -0.25 12.66 6.37
CA ILE A 291 -0.17 13.76 5.39
C ILE A 291 -0.97 14.97 5.88
N GLN A 292 -2.22 14.77 6.29
CA GLN A 292 -3.08 15.83 6.81
C GLN A 292 -2.51 16.47 8.09
N SER A 293 -1.89 15.69 8.98
CA SER A 293 -1.19 16.20 10.16
C SER A 293 -0.01 17.10 9.78
N LEU A 294 0.77 16.72 8.76
CA LEU A 294 1.87 17.57 8.25
C LEU A 294 1.34 18.85 7.57
N TRP A 295 0.22 18.77 6.86
CA TRP A 295 -0.46 19.97 6.32
C TRP A 295 -0.97 20.88 7.44
N ALA A 296 -1.56 20.31 8.49
CA ALA A 296 -2.00 21.05 9.66
C ALA A 296 -0.81 21.72 10.37
N LEU A 297 0.33 21.04 10.47
CA LEU A 297 1.57 21.61 11.01
C LEU A 297 2.06 22.81 10.19
N ALA A 298 1.88 22.79 8.86
CA ALA A 298 2.17 23.91 7.97
C ALA A 298 1.07 24.99 7.94
N GLY A 299 -0.06 24.77 8.63
CA GLY A 299 -1.23 25.66 8.60
C GLY A 299 -1.97 25.72 7.26
N LYS A 300 -1.62 24.86 6.29
CA LYS A 300 -2.21 24.82 4.94
C LYS A 300 -1.97 23.48 4.25
N GLU A 301 -2.81 23.17 3.28
CA GLU A 301 -2.54 22.07 2.36
C GLU A 301 -1.26 22.36 1.54
N LEU A 302 -0.32 21.41 1.53
CA LEU A 302 0.94 21.53 0.80
C LEU A 302 0.82 20.93 -0.60
N SER A 303 1.61 21.44 -1.54
CA SER A 303 1.86 20.74 -2.81
C SER A 303 2.51 19.39 -2.50
N THR A 304 1.78 18.31 -2.75
CA THR A 304 2.13 16.98 -2.24
C THR A 304 2.33 16.00 -3.38
N VAL A 305 3.32 15.14 -3.24
CA VAL A 305 3.57 13.96 -4.08
C VAL A 305 3.61 12.74 -3.16
N LEU A 306 2.55 11.94 -3.21
CA LEU A 306 2.49 10.63 -2.59
C LEU A 306 2.84 9.56 -3.63
N VAL A 307 3.91 8.82 -3.40
CA VAL A 307 4.31 7.71 -4.25
C VAL A 307 3.63 6.44 -3.74
N PHE A 308 2.75 5.85 -4.55
CA PHE A 308 1.94 4.72 -4.09
C PHE A 308 1.46 3.82 -5.25
N PRO A 309 1.05 2.56 -5.01
CA PRO A 309 0.58 1.67 -6.07
C PRO A 309 -0.74 2.12 -6.71
N TYR A 310 -0.84 2.07 -8.05
CA TYR A 310 -2.02 2.55 -8.79
C TYR A 310 -3.33 1.84 -8.42
N PHE A 311 -3.25 0.58 -7.97
CA PHE A 311 -4.45 -0.18 -7.59
C PHE A 311 -5.06 0.31 -6.26
N MET A 312 -4.36 1.18 -5.52
CA MET A 312 -4.85 1.84 -4.31
C MET A 312 -5.51 3.19 -4.58
N GLU A 313 -5.62 3.64 -5.84
CA GLU A 313 -6.17 4.96 -6.20
C GLU A 313 -7.52 5.27 -5.55
N ALA A 314 -8.42 4.30 -5.45
CA ALA A 314 -9.73 4.51 -4.82
C ALA A 314 -9.61 4.89 -3.33
N HIS A 315 -8.69 4.25 -2.60
CA HIS A 315 -8.46 4.56 -1.19
C HIS A 315 -7.75 5.90 -1.03
N VAL A 316 -6.75 6.18 -1.88
CA VAL A 316 -6.02 7.46 -1.86
C VAL A 316 -6.96 8.62 -2.16
N THR A 317 -7.72 8.56 -3.26
CA THR A 317 -8.65 9.64 -3.65
C THR A 317 -9.83 9.79 -2.68
N SER A 318 -10.25 8.71 -2.01
CA SER A 318 -11.26 8.81 -0.95
C SER A 318 -10.72 9.50 0.31
N ALA A 319 -9.45 9.27 0.66
CA ALA A 319 -8.86 9.82 1.89
C ALA A 319 -8.20 11.20 1.68
N LEU A 320 -7.72 11.46 0.46
CA LEU A 320 -7.06 12.70 0.01
C LEU A 320 -7.66 13.15 -1.33
N PRO A 321 -8.85 13.77 -1.34
CA PRO A 321 -9.59 14.08 -2.58
C PRO A 321 -8.88 15.04 -3.53
N SER A 322 -7.93 15.85 -3.04
CA SER A 322 -7.15 16.78 -3.86
C SER A 322 -6.04 16.09 -4.66
N LEU A 323 -5.67 14.85 -4.33
CA LEU A 323 -4.59 14.12 -5.01
C LEU A 323 -5.12 13.34 -6.21
N GLY A 324 -4.65 13.69 -7.41
CA GLY A 324 -4.89 12.95 -8.65
C GLY A 324 -3.74 12.00 -8.99
N MET A 325 -4.05 10.84 -9.56
CA MET A 325 -3.04 9.90 -10.03
C MET A 325 -2.43 10.35 -11.37
N CYS A 326 -1.10 10.44 -11.42
CA CYS A 326 -0.31 10.66 -12.62
C CYS A 326 0.03 9.32 -13.30
N ASP A 327 0.15 9.32 -14.63
CA ASP A 327 0.49 8.13 -15.42
C ASP A 327 1.98 7.73 -15.32
N TYR A 328 2.83 8.57 -14.73
CA TYR A 328 4.27 8.32 -14.61
C TYR A 328 4.56 7.05 -13.81
N GLN A 329 5.32 6.15 -14.40
CA GLN A 329 5.76 4.91 -13.78
C GLN A 329 7.03 5.16 -12.98
N VAL A 330 6.90 5.23 -11.65
CA VAL A 330 8.05 5.40 -10.76
C VAL A 330 8.92 4.15 -10.80
N THR A 331 10.22 4.34 -10.95
CA THR A 331 11.21 3.24 -10.98
C THR A 331 12.21 3.38 -9.85
N TYR A 332 12.77 2.26 -9.44
CA TYR A 332 13.63 2.14 -8.27
C TYR A 332 14.94 1.44 -8.63
N GLU A 333 16.05 1.89 -8.07
CA GLU A 333 17.37 1.34 -8.39
C GLU A 333 17.56 -0.07 -7.81
N ASN A 334 17.17 -0.26 -6.55
CA ASN A 334 17.36 -1.51 -5.80
C ASN A 334 16.15 -2.46 -5.83
N HIS A 335 15.11 -2.16 -6.63
CA HIS A 335 13.93 -3.03 -6.73
C HIS A 335 14.06 -4.04 -7.88
N LYS A 336 14.16 -5.34 -7.57
CA LYS A 336 14.37 -6.45 -8.52
C LYS A 336 13.42 -6.50 -9.72
N HIS A 337 12.20 -5.95 -9.57
CA HIS A 337 11.16 -5.99 -10.60
C HIS A 337 10.71 -4.61 -11.11
N PHE A 338 11.14 -3.52 -10.48
CA PHE A 338 10.70 -2.14 -10.81
C PHE A 338 11.90 -1.25 -11.11
N SER A 339 13.01 -1.84 -11.54
CA SER A 339 14.20 -1.11 -11.99
C SER A 339 14.13 -0.79 -13.48
N SER A 340 14.74 0.33 -13.83
CA SER A 340 14.97 0.76 -15.22
C SER A 340 15.81 -0.25 -16.02
N SER A 341 16.64 -1.03 -15.33
CA SER A 341 17.56 -2.03 -15.91
C SER A 341 16.95 -3.43 -16.05
N SER A 342 15.74 -3.69 -15.53
CA SER A 342 15.17 -5.03 -15.59
C SER A 342 14.68 -5.36 -17.00
N HIS A 343 15.14 -6.49 -17.57
CA HIS A 343 14.49 -7.13 -18.74
C HIS A 343 13.06 -7.64 -18.44
N SER A 344 12.50 -7.29 -17.27
CA SER A 344 11.17 -7.68 -16.89
C SER A 344 10.17 -6.90 -17.76
N LYS A 345 9.36 -7.62 -18.52
CA LYS A 345 8.35 -7.04 -19.43
C LYS A 345 7.20 -6.33 -18.69
N LYS A 346 7.26 -6.17 -17.36
CA LYS A 346 6.15 -5.69 -16.56
C LYS A 346 6.43 -4.25 -16.09
N PRO A 347 5.57 -3.29 -16.44
CA PRO A 347 5.71 -1.92 -15.97
C PRO A 347 5.59 -1.85 -14.45
N SER A 348 6.27 -0.88 -13.84
CA SER A 348 6.13 -0.60 -12.40
C SER A 348 4.64 -0.35 -12.07
N PRO A 349 4.10 -0.86 -10.95
CA PRO A 349 2.76 -0.55 -10.48
C PRO A 349 2.71 0.76 -9.68
N VAL A 350 3.84 1.40 -9.42
CA VAL A 350 3.94 2.58 -8.57
C VAL A 350 3.74 3.85 -9.40
N ARG A 351 2.92 4.78 -8.88
CA ARG A 351 2.56 6.05 -9.51
C ARG A 351 2.78 7.20 -8.54
N LEU A 352 2.73 8.42 -9.09
CA LEU A 352 2.65 9.65 -8.32
C LEU A 352 1.18 10.03 -8.12
N PHE A 353 0.78 10.29 -6.88
CA PHE A 353 -0.48 10.92 -6.53
C PHE A 353 -0.19 12.35 -6.08
N THR A 354 -0.79 13.35 -6.73
CA THR A 354 -0.42 14.75 -6.49
C THR A 354 -1.56 15.72 -6.70
N ASN A 355 -1.53 16.83 -5.96
CA ASN A 355 -2.40 17.99 -6.12
C ASN A 355 -1.71 19.12 -6.93
N PHE A 356 -0.67 18.81 -7.71
CA PHE A 356 -0.04 19.80 -8.58
C PHE A 356 -1.07 20.38 -9.57
N PRO A 357 -1.01 21.69 -9.85
CA PRO A 357 -1.97 22.33 -10.74
C PRO A 357 -1.89 21.72 -12.15
N PRO A 358 -3.02 21.63 -12.88
CA PRO A 358 -3.04 21.15 -14.26
C PRO A 358 -1.96 21.86 -15.12
N PRO A 359 -1.24 21.12 -15.99
CA PRO A 359 -1.49 19.73 -16.37
C PRO A 359 -0.86 18.67 -15.44
N GLY A 360 -0.46 19.05 -14.22
CA GLY A 360 0.29 18.21 -13.30
C GLY A 360 1.77 18.11 -13.70
N PRO A 361 2.46 17.03 -13.29
CA PRO A 361 3.85 16.78 -13.67
C PRO A 361 4.04 16.70 -15.19
N ARG A 362 5.00 17.44 -15.75
CA ARG A 362 5.40 17.30 -17.17
C ARG A 362 6.21 16.02 -17.37
N LEU A 363 5.60 15.04 -18.03
CA LEU A 363 6.23 13.73 -18.21
C LEU A 363 7.13 13.71 -19.45
N PRO A 364 8.24 12.93 -19.42
CA PRO A 364 9.27 12.97 -20.46
C PRO A 364 8.74 12.44 -21.80
N HIS A 365 8.76 13.30 -22.82
CA HIS A 365 8.35 12.93 -24.18
C HIS A 365 9.27 11.86 -24.79
N SER A 366 10.55 11.85 -24.41
CA SER A 366 11.53 10.82 -24.80
C SER A 366 11.13 9.40 -24.36
N GLN A 367 10.27 9.26 -23.35
CA GLN A 367 9.71 7.97 -22.91
C GLN A 367 8.32 7.70 -23.48
N GLY A 368 7.86 8.52 -24.44
CA GLY A 368 6.59 8.37 -25.15
C GLY A 368 5.36 8.91 -24.40
N TYR A 369 5.53 9.60 -23.27
CA TYR A 369 4.42 10.30 -22.62
C TYR A 369 3.98 11.50 -23.47
N ARG A 370 2.68 11.84 -23.37
CA ARG A 370 2.08 12.95 -24.12
C ARG A 370 1.02 13.68 -23.31
N LEU A 371 0.82 14.97 -23.61
CA LEU A 371 -0.25 15.77 -23.02
C LEU A 371 -1.61 15.40 -23.67
N CYS A 372 -2.59 15.01 -22.85
CA CYS A 372 -3.98 14.99 -23.27
C CYS A 372 -4.59 16.37 -23.05
N ARG A 373 -4.95 17.07 -24.13
CA ARG A 373 -5.54 18.42 -24.06
C ARG A 373 -6.97 18.43 -23.50
N LEU A 374 -7.71 17.33 -23.64
CA LEU A 374 -9.07 17.21 -23.11
C LEU A 374 -9.04 17.05 -21.58
N CYS A 375 -8.24 16.10 -21.10
CA CYS A 375 -8.07 15.86 -19.66
C CYS A 375 -7.14 16.87 -18.95
N GLN A 376 -6.44 17.73 -19.71
CA GLN A 376 -5.39 18.60 -19.19
C GLN A 376 -4.40 17.85 -18.28
N ARG A 377 -3.86 16.71 -18.75
CA ARG A 377 -2.81 15.96 -18.03
C ARG A 377 -1.93 15.15 -18.96
N TYR A 378 -0.71 14.86 -18.52
CA TYR A 378 0.18 13.95 -19.22
C TYR A 378 -0.25 12.49 -19.00
N VAL A 379 -0.24 11.71 -20.09
CA VAL A 379 -0.68 10.32 -20.11
C VAL A 379 0.34 9.41 -20.78
N ALA A 380 0.31 8.14 -20.42
CA ALA A 380 1.13 7.10 -21.03
C ALA A 380 0.80 6.95 -22.54
N PRO A 381 1.76 6.48 -23.36
CA PRO A 381 1.61 6.43 -24.82
C PRO A 381 0.30 5.76 -25.27
N ASN A 382 -0.03 4.60 -24.68
CA ASN A 382 -1.21 3.81 -25.03
C ASN A 382 -2.47 4.16 -24.22
N ASN A 383 -2.43 5.16 -23.34
CA ASN A 383 -3.60 5.62 -22.59
C ASN A 383 -4.41 6.62 -23.44
N VAL A 384 -5.21 6.09 -24.36
CA VAL A 384 -6.04 6.89 -25.28
C VAL A 384 -7.26 7.46 -24.55
N HIS A 385 -7.60 8.74 -24.79
CA HIS A 385 -8.82 9.37 -24.27
C HIS A 385 -10.05 8.62 -24.76
N CYS A 386 -10.93 8.23 -23.84
CA CYS A 386 -12.23 7.69 -24.18
C CYS A 386 -13.25 8.83 -24.25
N ALA A 387 -13.77 9.10 -25.45
CA ALA A 387 -14.80 10.13 -25.64
C ALA A 387 -16.11 9.82 -24.90
N LEU A 388 -16.42 8.54 -24.65
CA LEU A 388 -17.65 8.13 -23.96
C LEU A 388 -17.54 8.26 -22.43
N CYS A 389 -16.35 8.05 -21.87
CA CYS A 389 -16.09 8.29 -20.44
C CYS A 389 -15.59 9.70 -20.15
N ASP A 390 -15.33 10.48 -21.21
CA ASP A 390 -14.59 11.73 -21.20
C ASP A 390 -13.32 11.73 -20.32
N ASN A 391 -12.52 10.65 -20.41
CA ASN A 391 -11.33 10.49 -19.59
C ASN A 391 -10.29 9.54 -20.21
N CYS A 392 -9.03 9.69 -19.82
CA CYS A 392 -7.92 8.77 -20.12
C CYS A 392 -7.82 7.65 -19.05
N THR A 393 -8.66 6.64 -19.17
CA THR A 393 -8.95 5.70 -18.07
C THR A 393 -7.90 4.61 -17.81
N SER A 394 -6.88 4.45 -18.67
CA SER A 394 -5.90 3.38 -18.47
C SER A 394 -4.98 3.68 -17.28
N LYS A 395 -4.87 2.72 -16.36
CA LYS A 395 -4.03 2.85 -15.16
C LYS A 395 -2.69 2.10 -15.26
N ASP A 396 -2.63 1.10 -16.13
CA ASP A 396 -1.47 0.21 -16.29
C ASP A 396 -0.74 0.40 -17.63
N GLY A 397 -1.07 1.47 -18.35
CA GLY A 397 -0.42 1.81 -19.61
C GLY A 397 -0.85 0.94 -20.79
N ARG A 398 -1.85 0.06 -20.65
CA ARG A 398 -2.45 -0.68 -21.77
C ARG A 398 -3.68 0.03 -22.32
N ARG A 399 -3.99 -0.14 -23.60
CA ARG A 399 -5.21 0.44 -24.18
C ARG A 399 -6.45 -0.22 -23.59
N TYR A 400 -7.26 0.55 -22.86
CA TYR A 400 -8.55 0.08 -22.35
C TYR A 400 -9.61 0.21 -23.45
N ARG A 401 -10.67 -0.60 -23.34
CA ARG A 401 -11.83 -0.54 -24.23
C ARG A 401 -13.04 -0.10 -23.43
N HIS A 402 -13.83 0.83 -23.95
CA HIS A 402 -15.12 1.18 -23.37
C HIS A 402 -16.11 0.02 -23.54
N CYS A 403 -16.78 -0.38 -22.45
CA CYS A 403 -17.92 -1.29 -22.49
C CYS A 403 -19.20 -0.46 -22.36
N SER A 404 -20.01 -0.41 -23.42
CA SER A 404 -21.28 0.31 -23.43
C SER A 404 -22.28 -0.23 -22.41
N GLU A 405 -22.31 -1.55 -22.19
CA GLU A 405 -23.19 -2.19 -21.21
C GLU A 405 -22.81 -1.84 -19.76
N CYS A 406 -21.52 -1.67 -19.46
CA CYS A 406 -21.08 -1.26 -18.12
C CYS A 406 -20.95 0.27 -17.97
N GLY A 407 -20.96 1.03 -19.05
CA GLY A 407 -20.68 2.48 -19.05
C GLY A 407 -19.25 2.86 -18.64
N VAL A 408 -18.30 1.91 -18.61
CA VAL A 408 -16.93 2.16 -18.14
C VAL A 408 -15.89 1.53 -19.06
N CYS A 409 -14.68 2.11 -19.06
CA CYS A 409 -13.53 1.52 -19.72
C CYS A 409 -12.91 0.39 -18.91
N VAL A 410 -12.62 -0.72 -19.57
CA VAL A 410 -12.11 -1.94 -18.95
C VAL A 410 -10.78 -2.38 -19.55
N LYS A 411 -10.01 -3.13 -18.76
CA LYS A 411 -8.73 -3.72 -19.17
C LYS A 411 -8.89 -4.58 -20.44
N PRO A 412 -7.87 -4.64 -21.32
CA PRO A 412 -7.91 -5.51 -22.48
C PRO A 412 -8.07 -6.97 -22.05
N GLY A 413 -8.80 -7.74 -22.84
CA GLY A 413 -9.14 -9.14 -22.55
C GLY A 413 -10.29 -9.32 -21.56
N ARG A 414 -11.01 -8.26 -21.16
CA ARG A 414 -12.28 -8.38 -20.44
C ARG A 414 -13.46 -8.18 -21.38
N GLU A 415 -14.50 -8.98 -21.20
CA GLU A 415 -15.75 -8.96 -21.96
C GLU A 415 -16.95 -8.91 -21.03
N HIS A 416 -18.05 -8.29 -21.46
CA HIS A 416 -19.26 -8.17 -20.65
C HIS A 416 -19.95 -9.54 -20.52
N CYS A 417 -20.01 -10.13 -19.31
CA CYS A 417 -20.87 -11.29 -19.07
C CYS A 417 -22.28 -10.80 -18.74
N LYS A 418 -23.24 -11.06 -19.64
CA LYS A 418 -24.65 -10.75 -19.45
C LYS A 418 -25.24 -11.32 -18.16
N LYS A 419 -24.78 -12.51 -17.74
CA LYS A 419 -25.22 -13.13 -16.47
C LYS A 419 -24.68 -12.39 -15.24
N CYS A 420 -23.45 -11.88 -15.31
CA CYS A 420 -22.80 -11.18 -14.21
C CYS A 420 -23.10 -9.67 -14.18
N GLY A 421 -23.60 -9.10 -15.29
CA GLY A 421 -23.80 -7.66 -15.46
C GLY A 421 -22.51 -6.83 -15.41
N THR A 422 -21.34 -7.46 -15.55
CA THR A 422 -20.03 -6.85 -15.38
C THR A 422 -19.00 -7.43 -16.36
N CYS A 423 -17.96 -6.66 -16.67
CA CYS A 423 -16.86 -7.13 -17.53
C CYS A 423 -15.88 -8.05 -16.79
N GLN A 424 -15.75 -9.26 -17.30
CA GLN A 424 -14.97 -10.35 -16.72
C GLN A 424 -13.96 -10.90 -17.73
N LEU A 425 -13.03 -11.74 -17.27
CA LEU A 425 -12.15 -12.49 -18.18
C LEU A 425 -12.96 -13.57 -18.92
N PRO A 426 -12.57 -14.02 -20.13
CA PRO A 426 -13.37 -14.94 -20.93
C PRO A 426 -13.66 -16.25 -20.18
N ASP A 427 -12.67 -16.72 -19.41
CA ASP A 427 -12.69 -18.02 -18.72
C ASP A 427 -13.29 -17.94 -17.31
N HIS A 428 -13.97 -16.83 -16.95
CA HIS A 428 -14.61 -16.71 -15.65
C HIS A 428 -15.87 -17.58 -15.55
N LEU A 429 -16.20 -18.00 -14.33
CA LEU A 429 -17.41 -18.75 -14.05
C LEU A 429 -18.54 -17.77 -13.70
N CYS A 430 -19.51 -17.57 -14.61
CA CYS A 430 -20.65 -16.70 -14.30
C CYS A 430 -21.52 -17.37 -13.21
N GLY A 431 -21.85 -16.63 -12.15
CA GLY A 431 -22.49 -17.19 -10.93
C GLY A 431 -21.59 -17.05 -9.70
N ASP A 432 -20.27 -16.94 -9.90
CA ASP A 432 -19.33 -16.39 -8.93
C ASP A 432 -19.52 -14.87 -8.88
N ARG A 433 -20.68 -14.42 -8.40
CA ARG A 433 -20.78 -13.07 -7.88
C ARG A 433 -19.72 -12.97 -6.79
N ASN A 434 -18.90 -11.94 -6.91
CA ASN A 434 -17.93 -11.47 -5.92
C ASN A 434 -18.64 -11.00 -4.63
N MET A 435 -19.46 -11.87 -4.03
CA MET A 435 -19.58 -12.03 -2.59
C MET A 435 -18.39 -12.90 -2.22
N SER A 436 -17.66 -12.51 -1.18
CA SER A 436 -16.64 -13.31 -0.45
C SER A 436 -16.31 -14.69 -1.04
N SER A 437 -15.05 -14.86 -1.41
CA SER A 437 -14.43 -16.15 -1.75
C SER A 437 -14.73 -17.24 -0.70
N GLU A 438 -15.84 -17.94 -0.83
CA GLU A 438 -16.15 -19.16 -0.10
C GLU A 438 -16.31 -20.29 -1.12
N MET A 439 -15.34 -21.20 -1.14
CA MET A 439 -15.46 -22.46 -1.87
C MET A 439 -16.57 -23.29 -1.25
N SER A 440 -17.44 -23.90 -2.06
CA SER A 440 -18.46 -24.82 -1.52
C SER A 440 -17.80 -26.01 -0.83
N ILE A 441 -18.45 -26.53 0.21
CA ILE A 441 -17.94 -27.71 0.94
C ILE A 441 -17.77 -28.93 0.02
N ASP A 442 -18.59 -29.04 -1.02
CA ASP A 442 -18.45 -30.07 -2.06
C ASP A 442 -17.19 -29.92 -2.90
N ALA A 443 -16.80 -28.69 -3.24
CA ALA A 443 -15.55 -28.42 -3.95
C ALA A 443 -14.34 -28.74 -3.07
N LEU A 444 -14.43 -28.50 -1.76
CA LEU A 444 -13.39 -28.87 -0.79
C LEU A 444 -13.28 -30.40 -0.61
N ILE A 445 -14.41 -31.10 -0.56
CA ILE A 445 -14.46 -32.57 -0.50
C ILE A 445 -13.86 -33.18 -1.77
N GLN A 446 -14.23 -32.68 -2.95
CA GLN A 446 -13.70 -33.15 -4.23
C GLN A 446 -12.18 -32.92 -4.33
N ALA A 447 -11.68 -31.78 -3.87
CA ALA A 447 -10.26 -31.50 -3.81
C ALA A 447 -9.51 -32.43 -2.83
N ALA A 448 -10.10 -32.74 -1.67
CA ALA A 448 -9.51 -33.66 -0.71
C ALA A 448 -9.50 -35.12 -1.23
N GLN A 449 -10.56 -35.56 -1.92
CA GLN A 449 -10.62 -36.88 -2.57
C GLN A 449 -9.54 -37.05 -3.64
N TYR A 450 -9.26 -36.00 -4.41
CA TYR A 450 -8.20 -36.02 -5.43
C TYR A 450 -6.79 -36.18 -4.82
N LEU A 451 -6.59 -35.71 -3.58
CA LEU A 451 -5.31 -35.82 -2.88
C LEU A 451 -5.13 -37.17 -2.16
N ASP A 452 -6.23 -37.82 -1.78
CA ASP A 452 -6.24 -39.10 -1.06
C ASP A 452 -6.43 -40.33 -1.99
N GLY A 453 -6.66 -40.13 -3.29
CA GLY A 453 -6.87 -41.21 -4.27
C GLY A 453 -5.58 -41.97 -4.62
N PRO A 454 -5.65 -43.29 -4.89
CA PRO A 454 -4.51 -44.05 -5.42
C PRO A 454 -4.12 -43.50 -6.81
N GLU A 455 -2.82 -43.38 -7.09
CA GLU A 455 -2.30 -43.04 -8.42
C GLU A 455 -2.73 -44.11 -9.44
N GLU A 456 -3.93 -44.01 -10.01
CA GLU A 456 -4.32 -44.82 -11.15
C GLU A 456 -3.60 -44.35 -12.41
N GLN A 457 -2.84 -45.29 -12.97
CA GLN A 457 -2.07 -45.15 -14.19
C GLN A 457 -3.00 -44.88 -15.38
N SER A 458 -3.14 -43.60 -15.76
CA SER A 458 -3.79 -43.21 -17.01
C SER A 458 -2.85 -43.39 -18.22
N PRO A 459 -3.37 -43.78 -19.42
CA PRO A 459 -2.57 -44.38 -20.49
C PRO A 459 -1.65 -43.39 -21.19
N ARG A 460 -0.38 -43.77 -21.31
CA ARG A 460 0.61 -43.11 -22.16
C ARG A 460 0.22 -43.23 -23.64
N SER A 461 -0.40 -42.21 -24.23
CA SER A 461 -0.32 -41.98 -25.67
C SER A 461 0.85 -41.03 -25.98
N ARG A 462 1.92 -41.62 -26.50
CA ARG A 462 3.07 -40.91 -27.08
C ARG A 462 2.63 -40.23 -28.38
N ALA A 463 2.59 -38.89 -28.38
CA ALA A 463 2.81 -38.10 -29.59
C ALA A 463 3.80 -36.98 -29.26
N ARG A 464 5.07 -37.22 -29.59
CA ARG A 464 6.13 -36.20 -29.55
C ARG A 464 5.82 -35.15 -30.61
N SER A 465 5.51 -33.92 -30.18
CA SER A 465 5.77 -32.74 -31.01
C SER A 465 6.93 -31.97 -30.39
N HIS A 466 8.05 -31.96 -31.11
CA HIS A 466 9.24 -31.20 -30.78
C HIS A 466 8.91 -29.71 -30.66
N ARG A 467 8.96 -29.16 -29.45
CA ARG A 467 9.20 -27.72 -29.23
C ARG A 467 10.31 -27.51 -28.22
N ASN A 468 11.27 -26.70 -28.67
CA ASN A 468 12.56 -26.36 -28.08
C ASN A 468 12.58 -26.31 -26.55
N ARG A 469 13.41 -27.17 -25.97
CA ARG A 469 13.69 -27.25 -24.54
C ARG A 469 14.87 -26.34 -24.23
N ASN A 470 14.63 -25.04 -24.10
CA ASN A 470 15.57 -24.11 -23.48
C ASN A 470 14.82 -23.08 -22.62
N LYS A 471 14.46 -23.49 -21.40
CA LYS A 471 14.16 -22.59 -20.26
C LYS A 471 14.55 -23.32 -18.98
N LYS A 472 15.77 -23.04 -18.46
CA LYS A 472 16.12 -23.34 -17.07
C LYS A 472 15.19 -22.52 -16.18
N ALA A 473 14.25 -23.17 -15.49
CA ALA A 473 13.50 -22.53 -14.42
C ALA A 473 14.47 -22.13 -13.31
N THR A 474 14.57 -20.83 -13.03
CA THR A 474 15.47 -20.27 -12.03
C THR A 474 15.02 -20.63 -10.63
N SER A 475 15.96 -21.06 -9.78
CA SER A 475 15.82 -21.41 -8.35
C SER A 475 14.87 -20.48 -7.53
N TYR A 476 14.83 -19.18 -7.85
CA TYR A 476 14.00 -18.17 -7.17
C TYR A 476 12.48 -18.37 -7.32
N SER A 477 12.01 -18.97 -8.42
CA SER A 477 10.58 -19.28 -8.60
C SER A 477 10.13 -20.42 -7.69
N ARG A 478 11.05 -21.26 -7.21
CA ARG A 478 10.71 -22.32 -6.23
C ARG A 478 10.73 -21.80 -4.81
N THR A 479 11.70 -20.97 -4.43
CA THR A 479 11.80 -20.49 -3.04
C THR A 479 10.67 -19.54 -2.65
N THR A 480 10.30 -18.62 -3.55
CA THR A 480 9.13 -17.72 -3.36
C THR A 480 7.82 -18.49 -3.35
N HIS A 481 7.63 -19.43 -4.28
CA HIS A 481 6.47 -20.31 -4.31
C HIS A 481 6.39 -21.20 -3.07
N ASN A 482 7.51 -21.77 -2.60
CA ASN A 482 7.58 -22.60 -1.40
C ASN A 482 7.27 -21.81 -0.13
N LEU A 483 7.69 -20.55 -0.05
CA LEU A 483 7.39 -19.69 1.09
C LEU A 483 5.91 -19.29 1.12
N LEU A 484 5.35 -18.90 -0.04
CA LEU A 484 3.93 -18.62 -0.19
C LEU A 484 3.09 -19.86 0.13
N GLU A 485 3.50 -21.03 -0.35
CA GLU A 485 2.81 -22.30 -0.10
C GLU A 485 2.96 -22.75 1.35
N LYS A 486 4.10 -22.50 2.02
CA LYS A 486 4.27 -22.78 3.45
C LYS A 486 3.36 -21.91 4.32
N ASN A 487 3.23 -20.62 3.98
CA ASN A 487 2.29 -19.70 4.66
C ASN A 487 0.84 -20.09 4.39
N ARG A 488 0.50 -20.44 3.15
CA ARG A 488 -0.84 -20.92 2.78
C ARG A 488 -1.22 -22.20 3.53
N ARG A 489 -0.28 -23.14 3.69
CA ARG A 489 -0.48 -24.38 4.45
C ARG A 489 -0.61 -24.15 5.96
N ALA A 490 0.07 -23.14 6.52
CA ALA A 490 -0.09 -22.77 7.93
C ALA A 490 -1.50 -22.22 8.17
N GLN A 491 -1.93 -21.27 7.35
CA GLN A 491 -3.29 -20.72 7.41
C GLN A 491 -4.36 -21.79 7.22
N LEU A 492 -4.15 -22.73 6.28
CA LEU A 492 -5.09 -23.84 6.07
C LEU A 492 -5.21 -24.75 7.30
N ARG A 493 -4.10 -25.03 8.01
CA ARG A 493 -4.15 -25.82 9.25
C ARG A 493 -4.94 -25.10 10.34
N ASP A 494 -4.75 -23.79 10.48
CA ASP A 494 -5.49 -22.99 11.46
C ASP A 494 -7.00 -23.00 11.14
N CYS A 495 -7.38 -22.88 9.87
CA CYS A 495 -8.78 -22.98 9.43
C CYS A 495 -9.39 -24.37 9.70
N LEU A 496 -8.64 -25.45 9.46
CA LEU A 496 -9.12 -26.83 9.72
C LEU A 496 -9.27 -27.11 11.22
N GLU A 497 -8.43 -26.52 12.07
CA GLU A 497 -8.55 -26.64 13.52
C GLU A 497 -9.78 -25.91 14.07
N VAL A 498 -10.08 -24.71 13.53
CA VAL A 498 -11.34 -24.01 13.85
C VAL A 498 -12.55 -24.82 13.42
N LEU A 499 -12.52 -25.45 12.23
CA LEU A 499 -13.61 -26.30 11.76
C LEU A 499 -13.86 -27.49 12.71
N ARG A 500 -12.80 -28.10 13.26
CA ARG A 500 -12.93 -29.20 14.24
C ARG A 500 -13.67 -28.79 15.51
N GLN A 501 -13.50 -27.56 15.97
CA GLN A 501 -14.19 -27.07 17.18
C GLN A 501 -15.71 -26.95 17.01
N HIS A 502 -16.19 -26.83 15.76
CA HIS A 502 -17.61 -26.64 15.44
C HIS A 502 -18.33 -27.94 15.07
N VAL A 503 -17.61 -28.99 14.67
CA VAL A 503 -18.21 -30.26 14.23
C VAL A 503 -18.01 -31.30 15.33
N PRO A 504 -19.09 -31.84 15.94
CA PRO A 504 -18.98 -32.79 17.06
C PRO A 504 -18.40 -34.13 16.58
N LEU A 505 -17.10 -34.36 16.83
CA LEU A 505 -16.34 -35.51 16.32
C LEU A 505 -15.37 -36.12 17.36
N PRO A 506 -15.01 -37.41 17.22
CA PRO A 506 -13.92 -38.03 17.98
C PRO A 506 -12.53 -37.67 17.40
N ASP A 507 -11.48 -37.77 18.24
CA ASP A 507 -10.15 -37.20 18.00
C ASP A 507 -9.39 -37.74 16.76
N LYS A 508 -8.61 -36.84 16.15
CA LYS A 508 -7.69 -37.01 14.98
C LYS A 508 -8.30 -37.67 13.74
N LEU A 509 -8.94 -36.85 12.89
CA LEU A 509 -9.47 -37.24 11.58
C LEU A 509 -8.67 -36.64 10.41
N THR A 510 -8.72 -37.31 9.26
CA THR A 510 -8.21 -36.81 7.97
C THR A 510 -8.99 -35.57 7.50
N THR A 511 -8.39 -34.75 6.64
CA THR A 511 -9.04 -33.55 6.08
C THR A 511 -10.35 -33.91 5.35
N LEU A 512 -10.35 -35.00 4.59
CA LEU A 512 -11.54 -35.49 3.88
C LEU A 512 -12.65 -35.90 4.87
N ALA A 513 -12.32 -36.67 5.90
CA ALA A 513 -13.30 -37.11 6.90
C ALA A 513 -13.88 -35.92 7.68
N LEU A 514 -13.06 -34.92 8.01
CA LEU A 514 -13.52 -33.69 8.66
C LEU A 514 -14.51 -32.93 7.77
N LEU A 515 -14.20 -32.75 6.49
CA LEU A 515 -15.06 -32.03 5.54
C LEU A 515 -16.38 -32.78 5.27
N GLN A 516 -16.34 -34.11 5.16
CA GLN A 516 -17.54 -34.93 4.99
C GLN A 516 -18.45 -34.87 6.22
N SER A 517 -17.86 -34.94 7.41
CA SER A 517 -18.58 -34.78 8.67
C SER A 517 -19.17 -33.37 8.84
N ALA A 518 -18.43 -32.33 8.46
CA ALA A 518 -18.91 -30.96 8.45
C ALA A 518 -20.12 -30.79 7.52
N LYS A 519 -20.07 -31.40 6.31
CA LYS A 519 -21.20 -31.40 5.38
C LYS A 519 -22.44 -32.04 5.99
N LYS A 520 -22.29 -33.25 6.55
CA LYS A 520 -23.39 -33.97 7.20
C LYS A 520 -23.97 -33.20 8.39
N TYR A 521 -23.11 -32.51 9.15
CA TYR A 521 -23.53 -31.71 10.29
C TYR A 521 -24.36 -30.48 9.85
N ILE A 522 -23.93 -29.79 8.78
CA ILE A 522 -24.69 -28.69 8.17
C ILE A 522 -26.06 -29.18 7.69
N GLU A 523 -26.12 -30.31 6.98
CA GLU A 523 -27.38 -30.90 6.51
C GLU A 523 -28.32 -31.23 7.69
N GLY A 524 -27.78 -31.75 8.80
CA GLY A 524 -28.53 -32.01 10.02
C GLY A 524 -29.06 -30.74 10.69
N LEU A 525 -28.26 -29.68 10.74
CA LEU A 525 -28.68 -28.38 11.29
C LEU A 525 -29.78 -27.74 10.44
N GLN A 526 -29.67 -27.81 9.11
CA GLN A 526 -30.70 -27.30 8.18
C GLN A 526 -32.02 -28.05 8.32
N GLN A 527 -31.97 -29.37 8.49
CA GLN A 527 -33.17 -30.17 8.72
C GLN A 527 -33.82 -29.83 10.08
N LYS A 528 -33.02 -29.65 11.13
CA LYS A 528 -33.51 -29.22 12.44
C LYS A 528 -34.11 -27.82 12.40
N GLU A 529 -33.48 -26.88 11.70
CA GLU A 529 -34.00 -25.52 11.51
C GLU A 529 -35.37 -25.55 10.83
N LYS A 530 -35.55 -26.41 9.81
CA LYS A 530 -36.84 -26.61 9.16
C LYS A 530 -37.90 -27.16 10.12
N GLU A 531 -37.55 -28.16 10.93
CA GLU A 531 -38.46 -28.74 11.93
C GLU A 531 -38.86 -27.71 13.01
N ASP A 532 -37.92 -26.89 13.47
CA ASP A 532 -38.16 -25.82 14.45
C ASP A 532 -39.06 -24.72 13.86
N ILE A 533 -38.89 -24.38 12.58
CA ILE A 533 -39.77 -23.46 11.85
C ILE A 533 -41.18 -24.02 11.75
N ASP A 534 -41.34 -25.29 11.35
CA ASP A 534 -42.64 -25.95 11.24
C ASP A 534 -43.34 -26.05 12.61
N ALA A 535 -42.59 -26.38 13.67
CA ALA A 535 -43.09 -26.41 15.03
C ALA A 535 -43.55 -25.02 15.50
N LYS A 536 -42.77 -23.97 15.20
CA LYS A 536 -43.13 -22.58 15.49
C LYS A 536 -44.41 -22.18 14.77
N MET A 537 -44.57 -22.51 13.49
CA MET A 537 -45.80 -22.23 12.74
C MET A 537 -47.01 -22.92 13.35
N LYS A 538 -46.88 -24.20 13.75
CA LYS A 538 -47.95 -24.94 14.45
C LYS A 538 -48.33 -24.29 15.78
N LEU A 539 -47.36 -23.89 16.58
CA LEU A 539 -47.60 -23.21 17.85
C LEU A 539 -48.26 -21.84 17.66
N GLN A 540 -47.85 -21.06 16.65
CA GLN A 540 -48.48 -19.79 16.30
C GLN A 540 -49.93 -19.97 15.85
N HIS A 541 -50.21 -21.01 15.07
CA HIS A 541 -51.57 -21.35 14.68
C HIS A 541 -52.43 -21.75 15.90
N GLN A 542 -51.92 -22.62 16.77
CA GLN A 542 -52.60 -22.99 18.01
C GLN A 542 -52.85 -21.79 18.92
N GLN A 543 -51.87 -20.90 19.07
CA GLN A 543 -52.02 -19.66 19.82
C GLN A 543 -53.16 -18.80 19.24
N THR A 544 -53.23 -18.66 17.92
CA THR A 544 -54.29 -17.89 17.24
C THR A 544 -55.68 -18.49 17.48
N VAL A 545 -55.80 -19.82 17.42
CA VAL A 545 -57.06 -20.53 17.68
C VAL A 545 -57.50 -20.38 19.14
N LEU A 546 -56.56 -20.55 20.09
CA LEU A 546 -56.85 -20.39 21.51
C LEU A 546 -57.25 -18.94 21.87
N LEU A 547 -56.59 -17.95 21.27
CA LEU A 547 -56.95 -16.54 21.43
C LEU A 547 -58.34 -16.23 20.87
N SER A 548 -58.72 -16.84 19.74
CA SER A 548 -60.07 -16.69 19.15
C SER A 548 -61.14 -17.31 20.07
N ARG A 549 -60.87 -18.50 20.61
CA ARG A 549 -61.79 -19.17 21.55
C ARG A 549 -61.92 -18.44 22.89
N LEU A 550 -60.83 -17.83 23.38
CA LEU A 550 -60.87 -16.96 24.57
C LEU A 550 -61.70 -15.69 24.33
N ALA A 551 -61.67 -15.13 23.12
CA ALA A 551 -62.52 -14.00 22.76
C ALA A 551 -64.01 -14.38 22.71
N GLU A 552 -64.34 -15.57 22.21
CA GLU A 552 -65.72 -16.11 22.19
C GLU A 552 -66.26 -16.39 23.60
N LEU A 553 -65.40 -16.78 24.55
CA LEU A 553 -65.77 -17.05 25.94
C LEU A 553 -65.88 -15.77 26.81
N GLY A 554 -65.88 -14.58 26.20
CA GLY A 554 -66.22 -13.33 26.87
C GLY A 554 -65.08 -12.67 27.66
N ALA A 555 -63.82 -13.05 27.42
CA ALA A 555 -62.68 -12.37 28.03
C ALA A 555 -62.37 -11.06 27.29
N SER A 556 -62.99 -9.96 27.73
CA SER A 556 -62.95 -8.62 27.12
C SER A 556 -61.56 -7.94 27.07
N HIS A 557 -60.46 -8.64 27.39
CA HIS A 557 -59.12 -8.07 27.54
C HIS A 557 -58.02 -8.69 26.66
N VAL A 558 -58.39 -9.40 25.59
CA VAL A 558 -57.42 -10.11 24.72
C VAL A 558 -56.97 -9.28 23.49
N LYS A 559 -57.63 -8.14 23.22
CA LYS A 559 -57.39 -7.31 22.02
C LYS A 559 -55.99 -6.69 21.93
N CYS A 560 -55.20 -6.71 23.00
CA CYS A 560 -53.84 -6.14 23.05
C CYS A 560 -52.73 -7.12 22.59
N LEU A 561 -52.99 -8.44 22.52
CA LEU A 561 -51.95 -9.44 22.26
C LEU A 561 -51.76 -9.82 20.77
N LEU A 562 -52.66 -9.38 19.89
CA LEU A 562 -52.63 -9.73 18.45
C LEU A 562 -51.76 -8.80 17.58
N SER A 563 -51.09 -7.81 18.16
CA SER A 563 -50.27 -6.84 17.41
C SER A 563 -48.77 -7.13 17.56
N VAL A 564 -48.30 -8.25 17.03
CA VAL A 564 -46.87 -8.43 16.72
C VAL A 564 -46.74 -8.62 15.21
N LYS A 565 -46.13 -7.63 14.56
CA LYS A 565 -45.96 -7.51 13.11
C LYS A 565 -45.21 -8.73 12.53
N THR A 566 -45.83 -9.46 11.61
CA THR A 566 -45.14 -10.37 10.69
C THR A 566 -44.68 -9.59 9.45
N HIS A 567 -43.38 -9.62 9.16
CA HIS A 567 -42.82 -9.21 7.87
C HIS A 567 -42.86 -10.43 6.95
N ASP A 568 -43.80 -10.47 6.01
CA ASP A 568 -43.80 -11.48 4.94
C ASP A 568 -42.94 -11.02 3.75
N PRO A 569 -42.15 -11.91 3.11
CA PRO A 569 -41.41 -11.61 1.88
C PRO A 569 -42.32 -11.72 0.62
N PRO A 570 -42.04 -10.95 -0.47
CA PRO A 570 -42.90 -10.95 -1.65
C PRO A 570 -42.68 -12.17 -2.57
N PRO A 571 -43.71 -12.62 -3.32
CA PRO A 571 -43.61 -13.81 -4.18
C PRO A 571 -42.97 -13.51 -5.55
N PRO A 572 -42.41 -14.54 -6.23
CA PRO A 572 -41.71 -14.39 -7.50
C PRO A 572 -42.67 -14.37 -8.70
N THR A 573 -42.41 -13.50 -9.69
CA THR A 573 -43.13 -13.46 -10.97
C THR A 573 -42.19 -13.79 -12.12
N SER A 574 -42.62 -14.73 -12.98
CA SER A 574 -42.11 -14.96 -14.35
C SER A 574 -43.13 -15.83 -15.12
N PRO A 575 -43.00 -16.04 -16.44
CA PRO A 575 -43.61 -15.20 -17.48
C PRO A 575 -44.49 -16.01 -18.45
N SER A 576 -45.29 -15.37 -19.32
CA SER A 576 -45.80 -15.96 -20.58
C SER A 576 -46.47 -14.93 -21.52
N PRO A 577 -46.58 -15.22 -22.83
CA PRO A 577 -46.43 -14.25 -23.92
C PRO A 577 -47.72 -13.99 -24.73
N SER A 578 -47.76 -12.89 -25.49
CA SER A 578 -48.28 -12.82 -26.87
C SER A 578 -48.26 -11.38 -27.43
N SER A 579 -47.80 -11.24 -28.67
CA SER A 579 -48.05 -10.11 -29.60
C SER A 579 -49.02 -10.61 -30.69
N PRO A 580 -49.35 -9.88 -31.77
CA PRO A 580 -49.36 -8.43 -32.04
C PRO A 580 -50.71 -7.96 -32.68
N THR A 581 -50.84 -6.64 -32.97
CA THR A 581 -51.32 -5.99 -34.21
C THR A 581 -52.19 -4.76 -33.94
N TYR A 582 -51.79 -3.60 -34.50
CA TYR A 582 -52.53 -2.75 -35.46
C TYR A 582 -51.97 -1.33 -35.52
N SER A 583 -52.02 -0.81 -36.74
CA SER A 583 -51.41 0.40 -37.28
C SER A 583 -52.25 1.68 -37.11
N ASN A 584 -51.70 2.78 -37.65
CA ASN A 584 -52.24 4.11 -37.99
C ASN A 584 -51.69 5.21 -37.07
N ASP A 585 -50.78 6.08 -37.52
CA ASP A 585 -50.93 7.13 -38.56
C ASP A 585 -52.01 8.15 -38.19
N GLU A 586 -51.58 9.33 -37.74
CA GLU A 586 -51.87 10.59 -38.44
C GLU A 586 -51.19 11.79 -37.76
N SER A 587 -51.06 12.80 -38.61
CA SER A 587 -50.25 14.01 -38.61
C SER A 587 -50.92 15.27 -38.02
N LEU A 588 -50.18 16.39 -38.13
CA LEU A 588 -50.57 17.82 -38.13
C LEU A 588 -50.45 18.53 -36.78
N ASP A 589 -49.48 19.42 -36.56
CA ASP A 589 -49.20 20.75 -37.15
C ASP A 589 -49.93 21.90 -36.42
N SER A 590 -49.26 23.04 -36.38
CA SER A 590 -49.74 24.40 -36.10
C SER A 590 -49.27 25.06 -34.79
N THR A 591 -48.09 25.67 -34.91
CA THR A 591 -47.86 27.13 -34.85
C THR A 591 -48.43 28.03 -33.74
N SER A 592 -47.56 29.00 -33.40
CA SER A 592 -47.81 30.39 -32.97
C SER A 592 -47.79 30.63 -31.46
N SER A 593 -47.33 31.75 -30.90
CA SER A 593 -46.36 32.81 -31.23
C SER A 593 -46.44 33.84 -30.09
N LEU A 594 -45.44 34.72 -29.97
CA LEU A 594 -45.39 35.96 -29.16
C LEU A 594 -45.05 35.78 -27.67
N GLY A 595 -44.14 36.54 -27.05
CA GLY A 595 -43.30 37.65 -27.51
C GLY A 595 -42.51 38.29 -26.35
N HIS A 596 -41.41 38.96 -26.70
CA HIS A 596 -40.81 40.18 -26.11
C HIS A 596 -40.49 40.20 -24.58
N ASN A 597 -39.26 40.46 -24.15
CA ASN A 597 -38.62 41.77 -24.28
C ASN A 597 -37.08 41.75 -24.16
N SER A 598 -36.45 42.62 -24.94
CA SER A 598 -35.04 43.01 -24.92
C SER A 598 -34.67 43.90 -23.74
N SER A 599 -33.39 43.93 -23.38
CA SER A 599 -32.61 45.18 -23.26
C SER A 599 -31.10 44.92 -23.37
N LYS A 600 -30.50 45.51 -24.42
CA LYS A 600 -29.06 45.66 -24.71
C LYS A 600 -28.52 46.92 -24.05
N ILE A 601 -27.24 46.94 -23.65
CA ILE A 601 -26.24 48.01 -23.90
C ILE A 601 -24.86 47.29 -23.91
N LYS A 602 -24.08 47.08 -24.98
CA LYS A 602 -23.35 47.90 -25.99
C LYS A 602 -22.05 48.59 -25.51
N GLY A 603 -20.96 48.33 -26.25
CA GLY A 603 -19.68 49.08 -26.28
C GLY A 603 -18.49 48.15 -26.56
N GLN A 604 -18.22 47.66 -27.79
CA GLN A 604 -17.51 48.27 -28.94
C GLN A 604 -16.08 48.81 -28.69
N ARG A 605 -15.08 48.14 -29.32
CA ARG A 605 -13.98 48.64 -30.20
C ARG A 605 -13.03 47.45 -30.46
N SER A 606 -13.02 46.80 -31.63
CA SER A 606 -12.42 47.13 -32.94
C SER A 606 -10.88 46.95 -33.01
N LEU A 607 -10.51 45.82 -33.62
CA LEU A 607 -9.43 45.51 -34.58
C LEU A 607 -8.31 46.52 -34.87
N SER A 608 -7.08 45.98 -34.93
CA SER A 608 -6.16 46.17 -36.07
C SER A 608 -5.14 45.03 -36.15
N LEU A 609 -5.07 44.39 -37.31
CA LEU A 609 -3.95 43.57 -37.81
C LEU A 609 -2.69 44.42 -38.00
N ILE A 610 -1.51 43.82 -37.84
CA ILE A 610 -0.34 44.09 -38.68
C ILE A 610 0.47 42.78 -38.79
N ASP A 611 0.75 42.39 -40.04
CA ASP A 611 1.74 41.40 -40.48
C ASP A 611 3.18 41.84 -40.18
N ASP A 612 4.10 40.87 -40.20
CA ASP A 612 5.51 40.93 -40.65
C ASP A 612 6.29 39.83 -39.90
N LEU A 613 7.23 39.06 -40.44
CA LEU A 613 7.71 38.66 -41.77
C LEU A 613 8.86 37.66 -41.48
N ASP A 614 9.12 36.79 -42.45
CA ASP A 614 10.19 35.77 -42.56
C ASP A 614 11.63 36.14 -42.15
N GLY A 615 12.46 35.10 -41.91
CA GLY A 615 13.85 35.12 -42.41
C GLY A 615 14.94 34.37 -41.61
N HIS A 616 15.34 33.20 -42.12
CA HIS A 616 16.70 32.60 -42.24
C HIS A 616 17.56 32.37 -40.98
N ASP A 617 18.05 31.16 -40.67
CA ASP A 617 18.85 30.13 -41.39
C ASP A 617 20.32 30.10 -40.91
N ASP A 618 20.82 28.87 -40.86
CA ASP A 618 22.20 28.37 -40.91
C ASP A 618 23.08 28.22 -39.64
N ASP A 619 23.27 26.93 -39.35
CA ASP A 619 24.54 26.19 -39.19
C ASP A 619 25.65 26.73 -38.29
N ASP A 620 26.03 25.88 -37.31
CA ASP A 620 27.44 25.54 -37.15
C ASP A 620 27.60 24.09 -36.70
N ASN A 621 28.43 23.40 -37.49
CA ASN A 621 28.77 22.00 -37.46
C ASN A 621 30.19 21.89 -36.87
N VAL A 622 30.41 21.03 -35.86
CA VAL A 622 31.76 20.62 -35.46
C VAL A 622 31.80 19.11 -35.30
N VAL A 623 32.51 18.48 -36.24
CA VAL A 623 32.98 17.10 -36.31
C VAL A 623 34.41 17.04 -35.78
N ILE A 624 34.73 16.13 -34.85
CA ILE A 624 36.03 15.41 -34.66
C ILE A 624 35.73 14.25 -33.68
N ASP A 625 36.32 13.05 -33.68
CA ASP A 625 36.84 12.08 -34.65
C ASP A 625 37.11 10.82 -33.81
N VAL A 626 37.14 9.67 -34.45
CA VAL A 626 37.32 8.33 -33.93
C VAL A 626 38.80 8.04 -33.68
N THR A 627 39.13 7.36 -32.58
CA THR A 627 40.30 6.47 -32.53
C THR A 627 39.99 5.19 -31.78
N THR A 628 40.02 4.10 -32.54
CA THR A 628 40.18 2.70 -32.15
C THR A 628 41.62 2.43 -31.69
N HIS A 629 41.80 1.51 -30.73
CA HIS A 629 42.98 0.65 -30.71
C HIS A 629 42.66 -0.69 -30.02
N ASP A 630 42.92 -1.76 -30.77
CA ASP A 630 42.98 -3.17 -30.36
C ASP A 630 44.04 -3.42 -29.28
N SER A 631 43.85 -4.50 -28.51
CA SER A 631 44.83 -5.60 -28.43
C SER A 631 44.27 -6.77 -27.61
N ASP A 632 44.37 -7.95 -28.22
CA ASP A 632 44.19 -9.29 -27.67
C ASP A 632 45.16 -9.60 -26.52
N ASP A 633 44.77 -10.48 -25.59
CA ASP A 633 45.62 -11.65 -25.30
C ASP A 633 44.84 -12.75 -24.57
N GLU A 634 44.83 -13.93 -25.20
CA GLU A 634 44.53 -15.20 -24.56
C GLU A 634 45.72 -15.66 -23.73
N THR A 635 45.49 -16.31 -22.59
CA THR A 635 46.32 -17.48 -22.23
C THR A 635 45.57 -18.40 -21.28
N SER A 636 45.46 -19.64 -21.74
CA SER A 636 45.05 -20.82 -20.99
C SER A 636 46.29 -21.43 -20.33
N SER A 637 46.21 -21.82 -19.07
CA SER A 637 47.07 -22.89 -18.55
C SER A 637 46.46 -23.58 -17.32
N THR A 638 46.12 -24.84 -17.58
CA THR A 638 45.86 -25.96 -16.66
C THR A 638 47.07 -26.29 -15.78
N THR A 639 46.85 -26.65 -14.51
CA THR A 639 47.53 -27.77 -13.83
C THR A 639 46.74 -28.27 -12.60
N SER A 640 46.54 -29.59 -12.58
CA SER A 640 46.41 -30.56 -11.47
C SER A 640 46.77 -30.07 -10.05
N GLY A 641 46.15 -30.48 -8.94
CA GLY A 641 45.50 -31.76 -8.61
C GLY A 641 46.33 -32.51 -7.57
N SER A 642 45.86 -32.62 -6.32
CA SER A 642 46.25 -33.70 -5.38
C SER A 642 45.31 -33.76 -4.17
N ASP A 643 44.95 -35.00 -3.85
CA ASP A 643 43.95 -35.53 -2.90
C ASP A 643 44.20 -35.30 -1.41
N GLY A 644 43.13 -35.48 -0.62
CA GLY A 644 43.16 -35.77 0.81
C GLY A 644 41.76 -35.88 1.40
N GLY A 645 41.19 -37.09 1.40
CA GLY A 645 39.81 -37.36 1.82
C GLY A 645 39.60 -37.81 3.28
N CYS A 646 38.31 -38.05 3.59
CA CYS A 646 37.73 -38.82 4.70
C CYS A 646 37.83 -38.16 6.11
N THR A 647 36.80 -38.08 6.96
CA THR A 647 35.68 -39.00 7.22
C THR A 647 34.44 -38.25 7.75
N ALA A 648 33.27 -38.82 7.46
CA ALA A 648 31.99 -38.46 8.04
C ALA A 648 31.69 -39.35 9.26
N THR A 649 31.09 -38.76 10.31
CA THR A 649 30.38 -39.51 11.36
C THR A 649 28.99 -38.94 11.53
N ALA A 650 28.01 -39.78 11.18
CA ALA A 650 26.60 -39.58 11.44
C ALA A 650 26.23 -40.23 12.78
N HIS A 651 25.39 -39.58 13.57
CA HIS A 651 24.61 -40.25 14.61
C HIS A 651 23.12 -39.95 14.42
N LYS A 652 22.39 -41.02 14.05
CA LYS A 652 20.97 -41.24 14.32
C LYS A 652 20.82 -41.80 15.74
N ILE A 653 19.66 -41.57 16.35
CA ILE A 653 18.81 -42.45 17.21
C ILE A 653 17.77 -41.49 17.84
N GLN A 654 16.48 -41.47 17.48
CA GLN A 654 15.39 -42.45 17.63
C GLN A 654 14.67 -42.37 19.00
N ILE A 655 13.35 -42.40 18.87
CA ILE A 655 12.23 -42.12 19.79
C ILE A 655 12.01 -43.23 20.82
N ALA A 656 11.50 -42.88 22.01
CA ALA A 656 10.50 -43.56 22.89
C ALA A 656 10.72 -43.05 24.33
N VAL A 657 9.73 -42.71 25.18
CA VAL A 657 8.33 -43.13 25.38
C VAL A 657 7.50 -41.90 25.76
#